data_AF-A0A4Q5LG94-F1
#
_entry.id   AF-A0A4Q5LG94-F1
#
_cell.length_a   1.000
_cell.length_b   1.000
_cell.length_c   1.000
_cell.angle_alpha   90.00
_cell.angle_beta   90.00
_cell.angle_gamma   90.00
#
_symmetry.space_group_name_H-M   'P 1'
#
loop_
_entity.id
_entity.type
_entity.pdbx_description
1 polymer ?
#
loop_
_entity_poly.entity_id
_entity_poly.type
_entity_poly.pdbx_seq_one_letter_code
_entity_poly.pdbx_strand_id
1 'polypeptide(L)'
;MLRRCLSLLVLGLPLWWATEVQAQSNRFGFEYRNVAKVVQGTDTLRHAWAGGLNSAQFSSLDLNGDNLADLYVFDRLSRRSMTYLNAPAPTGGGRVWQYAPEYEALFPADLQNWVLLRDYDCDNRPDLFTANGVGGNIRVFRNVAGAGGRPEFQLASPQLSFYDPNPPAGNVNITTGGFNLPDIRDVNGDGKLDILCHDYSGNFDIRLFLNTSSSCGGLTFGQTDTRWGGISTCGVSCTSFGFDNAQCRSVLKPAHTSGNNLLTLDLDGDGDLDILTGRDYCTELTKIVNQGTSQAARFTSAGLDPNYPPNTTPAHLANFPAPYYLDVTFDGRPDLVVAPNVFDNLDTLDTRQTVLLYENVSSTAVPSFQYRRNDFLQRDMLDLSEKAAPTFGDLDGDGLKDMLIGGVSRNTPNGYYRASLSFYRNVGTATKPVFRLTNSNYLNLAGGGRSYASLRPVLVDLNRDGALDLAFSGYSQGSAFNFVAYLLNTAPANQPAGFNLANLAYIDGIPARPLDTATFADLDGDGNVDLLIGTDTNSLPGGSLRYYRNNGTLPVRSAFVLADNDYGRIRNSLNQRPYALSPAVADFDGDGTLDLLTMDVTGELRLFADIRAQNGIFSDRTDLLYNGVLGQYQETNLGNKLSNSYVLAAADLNADGVPEVFVGTETGGVVAFGARNNLLLKTRPAAALALGLNVYPNPAATAATVETAAPVRLTLLDLTGRLVRAEAALARTHQLDLRGLAAGVYVVRAETADGRAGVQRLVVR
;
A
#
# COMPACT_ATOMS: atom_id res chain seq x y z
N MET A 1 -66.81 -41.24 -35.29
CA MET A 1 -67.51 -41.67 -34.06
C MET A 1 -66.88 -40.96 -32.87
N LEU A 2 -67.74 -40.47 -31.98
CA LEU A 2 -67.57 -39.65 -30.78
C LEU A 2 -66.40 -39.97 -29.80
N ARG A 3 -65.99 -38.90 -29.07
CA ARG A 3 -65.41 -38.79 -27.69
C ARG A 3 -63.89 -38.98 -27.54
N ARG A 4 -63.13 -38.22 -26.73
CA ARG A 4 -63.35 -37.03 -25.86
C ARG A 4 -61.98 -36.57 -25.29
N CYS A 5 -61.86 -35.26 -25.01
CA CYS A 5 -61.06 -34.60 -23.95
C CYS A 5 -59.52 -34.61 -24.07
N LEU A 6 -58.76 -33.56 -23.70
CA LEU A 6 -59.00 -32.47 -22.74
C LEU A 6 -58.19 -31.21 -23.13
N SER A 7 -58.76 -30.03 -22.89
CA SER A 7 -58.14 -28.72 -23.07
C SER A 7 -57.30 -28.31 -21.85
N LEU A 8 -56.20 -27.57 -22.05
CA LEU A 8 -55.73 -26.56 -21.10
C LEU A 8 -54.89 -25.50 -21.83
N LEU A 9 -55.46 -24.30 -21.89
CA LEU A 9 -54.86 -23.05 -22.36
C LEU A 9 -53.83 -22.56 -21.32
N VAL A 10 -52.62 -22.22 -21.74
CA VAL A 10 -51.65 -21.42 -20.98
C VAL A 10 -51.72 -19.98 -21.47
N LEU A 11 -52.13 -19.07 -20.59
CA LEU A 11 -52.10 -17.62 -20.77
C LEU A 11 -50.67 -17.12 -20.53
N GLY A 12 -50.12 -16.38 -21.50
CA GLY A 12 -48.80 -15.77 -21.43
C GLY A 12 -48.76 -14.55 -20.50
N LEU A 13 -47.73 -14.50 -19.66
CA LEU A 13 -47.29 -13.33 -18.90
C LEU A 13 -46.09 -12.71 -19.63
N PRO A 14 -46.02 -11.37 -19.83
CA PRO A 14 -44.83 -10.74 -20.37
C PRO A 14 -43.78 -10.60 -19.26
N LEU A 15 -42.60 -11.20 -19.47
CA LEU A 15 -41.39 -10.98 -18.67
C LEU A 15 -40.92 -9.53 -18.86
N TRP A 16 -41.04 -8.72 -17.81
CA TRP A 16 -40.34 -7.44 -17.73
C TRP A 16 -38.92 -7.72 -17.26
N TRP A 17 -37.95 -7.44 -18.13
CA TRP A 17 -36.54 -7.44 -17.78
C TRP A 17 -36.30 -6.22 -16.89
N ALA A 18 -36.09 -6.43 -15.59
CA ALA A 18 -35.58 -5.40 -14.71
C ALA A 18 -34.12 -5.16 -15.09
N THR A 19 -33.85 -4.08 -15.81
CA THR A 19 -32.51 -3.50 -15.87
C THR A 19 -32.19 -3.00 -14.47
N GLU A 20 -31.28 -3.68 -13.77
CA GLU A 20 -30.65 -3.15 -12.58
C GLU A 20 -29.89 -1.88 -12.97
N VAL A 21 -30.48 -0.72 -12.70
CA VAL A 21 -29.75 0.53 -12.67
C VAL A 21 -28.90 0.48 -11.41
N GLN A 22 -27.62 0.12 -11.55
CA GLN A 22 -26.63 0.44 -10.51
C GLN A 22 -26.63 1.96 -10.37
N ALA A 23 -27.15 2.45 -9.26
CA ALA A 23 -27.02 3.86 -8.90
C ALA A 23 -25.53 4.15 -8.69
N GLN A 24 -24.87 4.78 -9.69
CA GLN A 24 -23.58 5.40 -9.49
C GLN A 24 -23.72 6.41 -8.37
N SER A 25 -23.03 6.18 -7.24
CA SER A 25 -22.98 7.15 -6.16
C SER A 25 -22.18 8.35 -6.67
N ASN A 26 -22.82 9.52 -6.75
CA ASN A 26 -22.19 10.83 -7.03
C ASN A 26 -21.35 11.31 -5.83
N ARG A 27 -20.61 10.39 -5.20
CA ARG A 27 -19.83 10.65 -4.00
C ARG A 27 -18.43 11.09 -4.41
N PHE A 28 -17.92 12.16 -3.79
CA PHE A 28 -16.51 12.53 -3.91
C PHE A 28 -15.61 11.39 -3.44
N GLY A 29 -14.45 11.20 -4.05
CA GLY A 29 -13.36 10.39 -3.53
C GLY A 29 -12.19 10.39 -4.49
N PHE A 30 -11.38 9.34 -4.45
CA PHE A 30 -10.17 9.23 -5.23
C PHE A 30 -10.12 7.93 -6.04
N GLU A 31 -9.24 7.86 -7.03
CA GLU A 31 -8.90 6.64 -7.76
C GLU A 31 -7.40 6.64 -8.09
N TYR A 32 -6.79 5.45 -8.22
CA TYR A 32 -5.42 5.37 -8.73
C TYR A 32 -5.34 6.05 -10.09
N ARG A 33 -4.38 6.98 -10.23
CA ARG A 33 -4.23 7.75 -11.46
C ARG A 33 -2.77 7.93 -11.80
N ASN A 34 -2.43 7.72 -13.08
CA ASN A 34 -1.15 8.15 -13.60
C ASN A 34 -1.23 9.66 -13.90
N VAL A 35 -0.86 10.46 -12.91
CA VAL A 35 -1.03 11.92 -12.90
C VAL A 35 -0.04 12.67 -13.79
N ALA A 36 1.16 12.11 -13.98
CA ALA A 36 2.20 12.71 -14.82
C ALA A 36 3.14 11.63 -15.36
N LYS A 37 3.73 11.89 -16.53
CA LYS A 37 4.89 11.09 -16.97
C LYS A 37 6.10 11.45 -16.11
N VAL A 38 6.89 10.45 -15.75
CA VAL A 38 8.17 10.64 -15.05
C VAL A 38 9.30 10.12 -15.93
N VAL A 39 10.36 10.93 -16.06
CA VAL A 39 11.50 10.69 -16.95
C VAL A 39 12.79 10.68 -16.14
N GLN A 40 13.57 9.60 -16.26
CA GLN A 40 14.90 9.45 -15.66
C GLN A 40 15.91 9.07 -16.75
N GLY A 41 16.91 9.93 -16.97
CA GLY A 41 17.81 9.76 -18.10
C GLY A 41 17.05 9.78 -19.43
N THR A 42 17.15 8.69 -20.20
CA THR A 42 16.40 8.50 -21.46
C THR A 42 15.07 7.77 -21.29
N ASP A 43 14.80 7.22 -20.10
CA ASP A 43 13.66 6.35 -19.87
C ASP A 43 12.44 7.14 -19.38
N THR A 44 11.26 6.76 -19.87
CA THR A 44 9.98 7.20 -19.30
C THR A 44 9.40 6.04 -18.50
N LEU A 45 9.23 6.26 -17.21
CA LEU A 45 8.82 5.25 -16.24
C LEU A 45 7.35 4.86 -16.45
N ARG A 46 7.07 3.58 -16.73
CA ARG A 46 5.71 3.08 -17.02
C ARG A 46 4.85 2.91 -15.77
N HIS A 47 5.48 2.63 -14.65
CA HIS A 47 4.86 2.39 -13.34
C HIS A 47 5.39 3.39 -12.31
N ALA A 48 5.64 4.63 -12.75
CA ALA A 48 6.19 5.69 -11.92
C ALA A 48 5.48 5.78 -10.56
N TRP A 49 4.15 5.65 -10.57
CA TRP A 49 3.30 5.83 -9.38
C TRP A 49 2.92 4.52 -8.67
N ALA A 50 3.68 3.43 -8.85
CA ALA A 50 3.40 2.15 -8.21
C ALA A 50 3.76 2.11 -6.71
N GLY A 51 4.65 3.00 -6.27
CA GLY A 51 5.05 3.11 -4.87
C GLY A 51 6.33 2.39 -4.47
N GLY A 52 7.16 1.93 -5.42
CA GLY A 52 8.48 1.32 -5.11
C GLY A 52 8.39 -0.12 -4.60
N LEU A 53 9.53 -0.80 -4.45
CA LEU A 53 9.60 -2.23 -4.14
C LEU A 53 10.91 -2.59 -3.41
N ASN A 54 10.85 -3.21 -2.23
CA ASN A 54 12.03 -3.49 -1.39
C ASN A 54 12.35 -4.99 -1.23
N SER A 55 11.35 -5.80 -0.89
CA SER A 55 11.52 -7.24 -0.62
C SER A 55 10.40 -8.03 -1.27
N ALA A 56 10.49 -8.13 -2.59
CA ALA A 56 9.46 -8.69 -3.45
C ALA A 56 9.43 -10.22 -3.43
N GLN A 57 8.22 -10.77 -3.37
CA GLN A 57 7.94 -12.19 -3.55
C GLN A 57 7.01 -12.38 -4.72
N PHE A 58 7.32 -13.31 -5.62
CA PHE A 58 6.67 -13.42 -6.91
C PHE A 58 5.86 -14.71 -7.04
N SER A 59 4.69 -14.59 -7.63
CA SER A 59 3.87 -15.72 -8.10
C SER A 59 3.00 -15.28 -9.27
N SER A 60 2.49 -16.22 -10.05
CA SER A 60 1.57 -15.94 -11.15
C SER A 60 0.17 -16.49 -10.88
N LEU A 61 -0.82 -15.86 -11.48
CA LEU A 61 -2.23 -16.28 -11.51
C LEU A 61 -2.95 -15.52 -12.63
N ASP A 62 -4.15 -15.94 -13.01
CA ASP A 62 -5.04 -15.13 -13.86
C ASP A 62 -5.85 -14.16 -12.97
N LEU A 63 -5.62 -12.86 -13.07
CA LEU A 63 -6.30 -11.85 -12.25
C LEU A 63 -7.63 -11.41 -12.88
N ASN A 64 -7.71 -11.35 -14.21
CA ASN A 64 -8.78 -10.69 -14.94
C ASN A 64 -9.73 -11.65 -15.69
N GLY A 65 -9.45 -12.96 -15.65
CA GLY A 65 -10.23 -14.03 -16.28
C GLY A 65 -9.94 -14.23 -17.77
N ASP A 66 -8.82 -13.71 -18.29
CA ASP A 66 -8.44 -13.83 -19.70
C ASP A 66 -7.62 -15.09 -20.04
N ASN A 67 -7.38 -15.96 -19.04
CA ASN A 67 -6.56 -17.17 -19.09
C ASN A 67 -5.07 -16.93 -19.41
N LEU A 68 -4.56 -15.73 -19.14
CA LEU A 68 -3.15 -15.41 -19.27
C LEU A 68 -2.56 -15.24 -17.87
N ALA A 69 -1.34 -15.74 -17.69
CA ALA A 69 -0.66 -15.59 -16.41
C ALA A 69 -0.32 -14.11 -16.20
N ASP A 70 -0.98 -13.50 -15.23
CA ASP A 70 -0.67 -12.22 -14.64
C ASP A 70 0.34 -12.39 -13.50
N LEU A 71 0.90 -11.28 -13.02
CA LEU A 71 1.92 -11.27 -11.99
C LEU A 71 1.38 -10.72 -10.68
N TYR A 72 1.53 -11.52 -9.62
CA TYR A 72 1.35 -11.11 -8.24
C TYR A 72 2.70 -10.90 -7.57
N VAL A 73 2.83 -9.77 -6.88
CA VAL A 73 4.02 -9.41 -6.12
C VAL A 73 3.60 -9.08 -4.69
N PHE A 74 4.14 -9.78 -3.72
CA PHE A 74 4.01 -9.41 -2.31
C PHE A 74 5.30 -8.76 -1.84
N ASP A 75 5.25 -7.46 -1.53
CA ASP A 75 6.36 -6.80 -0.85
C ASP A 75 6.31 -7.15 0.64
N ARG A 76 7.19 -8.07 1.05
CA ARG A 76 7.26 -8.59 2.41
C ARG A 76 7.49 -7.48 3.44
N LEU A 77 8.31 -6.49 3.07
CA LEU A 77 8.74 -5.44 3.98
C LEU A 77 7.59 -4.51 4.35
N SER A 78 6.80 -4.07 3.38
CA SER A 78 5.64 -3.21 3.61
C SER A 78 4.35 -4.00 3.90
N ARG A 79 4.36 -5.31 3.66
CA ARG A 79 3.20 -6.22 3.70
C ARG A 79 2.12 -5.80 2.71
N ARG A 80 2.56 -5.45 1.50
CA ARG A 80 1.69 -4.94 0.44
C ARG A 80 1.59 -5.94 -0.70
N SER A 81 0.36 -6.23 -1.10
CA SER A 81 0.07 -6.92 -2.35
C SER A 81 0.14 -5.92 -3.51
N MET A 82 0.79 -6.30 -4.60
CA MET A 82 0.85 -5.55 -5.85
C MET A 82 0.53 -6.49 -7.00
N THR A 83 -0.21 -5.98 -7.98
CA THR A 83 -0.74 -6.77 -9.10
C THR A 83 -0.38 -6.14 -10.43
N TYR A 84 0.03 -6.97 -11.40
CA TYR A 84 0.35 -6.53 -12.75
C TYR A 84 -0.31 -7.44 -13.77
N LEU A 85 -1.07 -6.85 -14.69
CA LEU A 85 -1.63 -7.56 -15.81
C LEU A 85 -0.56 -7.83 -16.87
N ASN A 86 -0.66 -8.99 -17.48
CA ASN A 86 0.01 -9.32 -18.71
C ASN A 86 -0.70 -8.58 -19.85
N ALA A 87 -0.23 -7.41 -20.23
CA ALA A 87 -0.94 -6.52 -21.16
C ALA A 87 -0.26 -6.47 -22.53
N PRO A 88 -1.00 -6.24 -23.63
CA PRO A 88 -0.37 -5.93 -24.91
C PRO A 88 0.47 -4.64 -24.80
N ALA A 89 1.66 -4.65 -25.39
CA ALA A 89 2.53 -3.48 -25.41
C ALA A 89 1.82 -2.30 -26.12
N PRO A 90 1.80 -1.08 -25.54
CA PRO A 90 1.14 0.07 -26.16
C PRO A 90 1.71 0.44 -27.54
N THR A 91 2.99 0.13 -27.78
CA THR A 91 3.70 0.36 -29.04
C THR A 91 4.69 -0.78 -29.30
N GLY A 92 4.96 -1.10 -30.58
CA GLY A 92 6.05 -2.02 -30.97
C GLY A 92 5.71 -3.52 -31.01
N GLY A 93 4.49 -3.93 -30.63
CA GLY A 93 4.10 -5.34 -30.55
C GLY A 93 4.68 -6.06 -29.32
N GLY A 94 4.14 -7.24 -29.00
CA GLY A 94 4.52 -8.00 -27.81
C GLY A 94 3.69 -7.68 -26.56
N ARG A 95 4.15 -8.12 -25.40
CA ARG A 95 3.47 -7.95 -24.10
C ARG A 95 4.36 -7.24 -23.08
N VAL A 96 3.73 -6.61 -22.10
CA VAL A 96 4.36 -5.86 -21.02
C VAL A 96 3.59 -6.09 -19.73
N TRP A 97 4.30 -6.01 -18.61
CA TRP A 97 3.65 -5.90 -17.30
C TRP A 97 2.97 -4.53 -17.21
N GLN A 98 1.69 -4.52 -16.81
CA GLN A 98 0.91 -3.32 -16.56
C GLN A 98 0.44 -3.33 -15.11
N TYR A 99 0.96 -2.41 -14.30
CA TYR A 99 0.49 -2.24 -12.92
C TYR A 99 -1.03 -2.01 -12.88
N ALA A 100 -1.72 -2.81 -12.07
CA ALA A 100 -3.18 -2.89 -11.99
C ALA A 100 -3.64 -2.94 -10.52
N PRO A 101 -3.48 -1.84 -9.77
CA PRO A 101 -3.71 -1.79 -8.31
C PRO A 101 -5.13 -2.13 -7.87
N GLU A 102 -6.11 -1.99 -8.77
CA GLU A 102 -7.51 -2.32 -8.51
C GLU A 102 -7.75 -3.79 -8.17
N TYR A 103 -6.83 -4.69 -8.54
CA TYR A 103 -6.86 -6.11 -8.18
C TYR A 103 -6.20 -6.41 -6.82
N GLU A 104 -5.46 -5.48 -6.21
CA GLU A 104 -4.81 -5.67 -4.89
C GLU A 104 -5.86 -5.99 -3.80
N ALA A 105 -7.07 -5.45 -3.94
CA ALA A 105 -8.18 -5.65 -3.01
C ALA A 105 -8.80 -7.07 -3.04
N LEU A 106 -8.44 -7.91 -4.02
CA LEU A 106 -8.90 -9.30 -4.07
C LEU A 106 -8.19 -10.19 -3.05
N PHE A 107 -7.04 -9.75 -2.53
CA PHE A 107 -6.20 -10.52 -1.62
C PHE A 107 -6.57 -10.24 -0.15
N PRO A 108 -6.39 -11.22 0.77
CA PRO A 108 -6.60 -11.00 2.20
C PRO A 108 -5.80 -9.79 2.73
N ALA A 109 -6.42 -8.96 3.56
CA ALA A 109 -5.78 -7.74 4.06
C ALA A 109 -4.72 -7.99 5.17
N ASP A 110 -4.67 -9.20 5.74
CA ASP A 110 -3.82 -9.57 6.89
C ASP A 110 -2.60 -10.41 6.50
N LEU A 111 -2.20 -10.41 5.22
CA LEU A 111 -1.02 -11.14 4.72
C LEU A 111 0.27 -10.64 5.39
N GLN A 112 1.18 -11.57 5.71
CA GLN A 112 2.46 -11.26 6.34
C GLN A 112 3.52 -12.33 6.09
N ASN A 113 4.79 -11.94 6.27
CA ASN A 113 6.01 -12.75 6.15
C ASN A 113 6.27 -13.33 4.77
N TRP A 114 5.38 -14.16 4.24
CA TRP A 114 5.51 -14.67 2.89
C TRP A 114 4.17 -15.05 2.27
N VAL A 115 4.09 -14.98 0.94
CA VAL A 115 2.92 -15.37 0.15
C VAL A 115 3.38 -16.08 -1.11
N LEU A 116 2.87 -17.27 -1.35
CA LEU A 116 3.11 -18.06 -2.56
C LEU A 116 1.76 -18.51 -3.13
N LEU A 117 1.59 -18.37 -4.44
CA LEU A 117 0.40 -18.90 -5.12
C LEU A 117 0.74 -20.23 -5.80
N ARG A 118 0.00 -21.29 -5.49
CA ARG A 118 0.19 -22.65 -6.04
C ARG A 118 -1.16 -23.35 -6.16
N ASP A 119 -1.41 -24.00 -7.28
CA ASP A 119 -2.65 -24.75 -7.53
C ASP A 119 -2.58 -26.11 -6.80
N TYR A 120 -3.16 -26.20 -5.60
CA TYR A 120 -3.12 -27.43 -4.79
C TYR A 120 -4.26 -28.39 -5.11
N ASP A 121 -5.30 -27.90 -5.78
CA ASP A 121 -6.51 -28.67 -6.10
C ASP A 121 -6.67 -29.04 -7.57
N CYS A 122 -5.68 -28.68 -8.39
CA CYS A 122 -5.55 -29.03 -9.79
C CYS A 122 -6.68 -28.46 -10.66
N ASP A 123 -7.21 -27.29 -10.30
CA ASP A 123 -8.27 -26.61 -11.05
C ASP A 123 -7.74 -25.53 -12.02
N ASN A 124 -6.41 -25.41 -12.13
CA ASN A 124 -5.66 -24.37 -12.85
C ASN A 124 -5.83 -22.95 -12.27
N ARG A 125 -6.22 -22.81 -11.00
CA ARG A 125 -6.29 -21.53 -10.29
C ARG A 125 -5.33 -21.57 -9.11
N PRO A 126 -4.17 -20.91 -9.21
CA PRO A 126 -3.22 -20.88 -8.10
C PRO A 126 -3.87 -20.38 -6.79
N ASP A 127 -3.78 -21.21 -5.76
CA ASP A 127 -4.28 -20.97 -4.40
C ASP A 127 -3.23 -20.26 -3.53
N LEU A 128 -3.67 -19.55 -2.50
CA LEU A 128 -2.78 -18.72 -1.68
C LEU A 128 -2.29 -19.48 -0.45
N PHE A 129 -0.98 -19.73 -0.40
CA PHE A 129 -0.25 -20.19 0.78
C PHE A 129 0.49 -19.03 1.42
N THR A 130 0.41 -18.91 2.74
CA THR A 130 1.06 -17.81 3.47
C THR A 130 1.28 -18.18 4.94
N ALA A 131 2.11 -17.42 5.63
CA ALA A 131 2.20 -17.51 7.09
C ALA A 131 0.89 -17.02 7.75
N ASN A 132 0.50 -17.68 8.84
CA ASN A 132 -0.61 -17.25 9.68
C ASN A 132 -0.21 -16.06 10.59
N GLY A 133 -1.21 -15.49 11.27
CA GLY A 133 -1.08 -14.38 12.23
C GLY A 133 -0.11 -14.63 13.40
N VAL A 134 0.11 -15.89 13.78
CA VAL A 134 0.74 -16.30 15.05
C VAL A 134 1.74 -17.44 14.81
N GLY A 135 3.04 -17.13 14.92
CA GLY A 135 4.09 -18.15 15.07
C GLY A 135 4.58 -18.83 13.78
N GLY A 136 4.23 -18.31 12.59
CA GLY A 136 4.80 -18.78 11.33
C GLY A 136 4.29 -20.15 10.86
N ASN A 137 3.06 -20.52 11.25
CA ASN A 137 2.38 -21.70 10.69
C ASN A 137 1.85 -21.40 9.29
N ILE A 138 1.68 -22.43 8.47
CA ILE A 138 1.16 -22.27 7.10
C ILE A 138 -0.37 -22.22 7.14
N ARG A 139 -0.97 -21.17 6.55
CA ARG A 139 -2.41 -21.08 6.25
C ARG A 139 -2.63 -21.10 4.74
N VAL A 140 -3.80 -21.59 4.30
CA VAL A 140 -4.12 -21.79 2.89
C VAL A 140 -5.51 -21.23 2.59
N PHE A 141 -5.60 -20.47 1.49
CA PHE A 141 -6.86 -20.04 0.90
C PHE A 141 -7.01 -20.65 -0.48
N ARG A 142 -8.17 -21.27 -0.72
CA ARG A 142 -8.54 -21.76 -2.03
C ARG A 142 -8.97 -20.60 -2.94
N ASN A 143 -8.46 -20.54 -4.16
CA ASN A 143 -8.84 -19.56 -5.17
C ASN A 143 -10.02 -20.08 -5.99
N VAL A 144 -11.23 -19.60 -5.71
CA VAL A 144 -12.41 -19.97 -6.50
C VAL A 144 -12.71 -18.92 -7.58
N ALA A 145 -13.43 -19.34 -8.63
CA ALA A 145 -13.86 -18.42 -9.69
C ALA A 145 -14.92 -17.43 -9.19
N GLY A 146 -14.48 -16.19 -8.94
CA GLY A 146 -15.37 -15.06 -8.65
C GLY A 146 -16.01 -14.49 -9.92
N ALA A 147 -16.68 -13.34 -9.76
CA ALA A 147 -17.32 -12.64 -10.87
C ALA A 147 -16.31 -12.30 -11.97
N GLY A 148 -16.65 -12.65 -13.23
CA GLY A 148 -15.77 -12.43 -14.38
C GLY A 148 -14.55 -13.35 -14.45
N GLY A 149 -14.49 -14.42 -13.65
CA GLY A 149 -13.34 -15.33 -13.60
C GLY A 149 -12.21 -14.88 -12.66
N ARG A 150 -12.36 -13.70 -12.05
CA ARG A 150 -11.39 -13.10 -11.11
C ARG A 150 -11.17 -13.98 -9.86
N PRO A 151 -10.00 -13.90 -9.22
CA PRO A 151 -9.73 -14.62 -7.98
C PRO A 151 -10.68 -14.24 -6.84
N GLU A 152 -11.14 -15.23 -6.11
CA GLU A 152 -11.82 -15.07 -4.81
C GLU A 152 -11.23 -16.08 -3.82
N PHE A 153 -10.55 -15.58 -2.78
CA PHE A 153 -9.83 -16.43 -1.83
C PHE A 153 -10.71 -16.84 -0.65
N GLN A 154 -11.03 -18.14 -0.57
CA GLN A 154 -11.79 -18.74 0.52
C GLN A 154 -10.85 -19.49 1.46
N LEU A 155 -10.94 -19.25 2.78
CA LEU A 155 -10.07 -19.93 3.75
C LEU A 155 -10.29 -21.45 3.69
N ALA A 156 -9.29 -22.18 3.21
CA ALA A 156 -9.32 -23.64 3.08
C ALA A 156 -8.77 -24.31 4.34
N SER A 157 -7.67 -23.76 4.88
CA SER A 157 -7.12 -24.17 6.16
C SER A 157 -6.53 -22.98 6.91
N PRO A 158 -6.97 -22.71 8.16
CA PRO A 158 -6.32 -21.68 8.99
C PRO A 158 -4.90 -22.07 9.38
N GLN A 159 -4.58 -23.36 9.29
CA GLN A 159 -3.33 -23.93 9.76
C GLN A 159 -3.12 -25.35 9.24
N LEU A 160 -2.03 -25.59 8.52
CA LEU A 160 -1.61 -26.94 8.13
C LEU A 160 -0.99 -27.69 9.32
N SER A 161 -1.25 -29.00 9.37
CA SER A 161 -0.74 -29.91 10.39
C SER A 161 -0.43 -31.27 9.79
N PHE A 162 0.44 -32.02 10.44
CA PHE A 162 0.70 -33.43 10.18
C PHE A 162 0.49 -34.23 11.47
N TYR A 163 0.27 -35.54 11.35
CA TYR A 163 0.20 -36.42 12.51
C TYR A 163 1.61 -36.88 12.92
N ASP A 164 2.05 -36.52 14.13
CA ASP A 164 3.27 -37.05 14.72
C ASP A 164 2.94 -38.32 15.53
N PRO A 165 3.44 -39.51 15.14
CA PRO A 165 3.20 -40.74 15.89
C PRO A 165 4.07 -40.85 17.16
N ASN A 166 5.04 -39.95 17.37
CA ASN A 166 5.92 -40.00 18.54
C ASN A 166 5.21 -39.49 19.80
N PRO A 167 5.45 -40.09 20.99
CA PRO A 167 4.81 -39.66 22.23
C PRO A 167 5.14 -38.19 22.62
N PRO A 168 4.13 -37.33 22.93
CA PRO A 168 2.70 -37.61 22.86
C PRO A 168 2.19 -37.56 21.41
N ALA A 169 1.65 -38.67 20.92
CA ALA A 169 1.17 -38.77 19.55
C ALA A 169 -0.01 -37.83 19.32
N GLY A 170 -0.02 -37.13 18.19
CA GLY A 170 -1.05 -36.14 17.90
C GLY A 170 -0.73 -35.29 16.69
N ASN A 171 -1.68 -34.42 16.34
CA ASN A 171 -1.46 -33.45 15.27
C ASN A 171 -0.53 -32.34 15.73
N VAL A 172 0.50 -32.09 14.93
CA VAL A 172 1.49 -31.04 15.13
C VAL A 172 1.43 -30.11 13.92
N ASN A 173 1.62 -28.83 14.19
CA ASN A 173 1.57 -27.77 13.21
C ASN A 173 2.74 -27.87 12.23
N ILE A 174 2.50 -27.66 10.94
CA ILE A 174 3.57 -27.41 9.98
C ILE A 174 3.93 -25.93 10.09
N THR A 175 5.12 -25.66 10.63
CA THR A 175 5.63 -24.31 10.86
C THR A 175 6.89 -24.05 10.06
N THR A 176 6.88 -22.97 9.29
CA THR A 176 8.05 -22.50 8.53
C THR A 176 8.84 -21.48 9.34
N GLY A 177 8.22 -20.85 10.33
CA GLY A 177 8.70 -19.60 10.92
C GLY A 177 8.43 -18.39 10.03
N GLY A 178 8.53 -17.20 10.62
CA GLY A 178 8.30 -15.93 9.92
C GLY A 178 9.46 -15.46 9.05
N PHE A 179 10.62 -16.11 9.14
CA PHE A 179 11.83 -15.74 8.39
C PHE A 179 12.04 -16.55 7.12
N ASN A 180 11.58 -17.80 7.10
CA ASN A 180 11.87 -18.72 6.00
C ASN A 180 10.84 -18.61 4.90
N LEU A 181 11.30 -18.77 3.66
CA LEU A 181 10.45 -18.99 2.50
C LEU A 181 10.45 -20.51 2.20
N PRO A 182 9.33 -21.23 2.37
CA PRO A 182 9.23 -22.64 2.01
C PRO A 182 9.16 -22.82 0.49
N ASP A 183 9.36 -24.05 0.01
CA ASP A 183 8.91 -24.45 -1.31
C ASP A 183 7.66 -25.35 -1.19
N ILE A 184 6.73 -25.13 -2.09
CA ILE A 184 5.44 -25.84 -2.17
C ILE A 184 5.34 -26.38 -3.59
N ARG A 185 5.56 -27.69 -3.71
CA ARG A 185 5.78 -28.37 -5.00
C ARG A 185 5.52 -29.86 -4.82
N ASP A 186 5.10 -30.52 -5.88
CA ASP A 186 5.07 -31.99 -5.96
C ASP A 186 6.52 -32.52 -6.03
N VAL A 187 6.99 -33.13 -4.95
CA VAL A 187 8.39 -33.59 -4.82
C VAL A 187 8.56 -35.01 -5.35
N ASN A 188 7.53 -35.84 -5.25
CA ASN A 188 7.58 -37.25 -5.58
C ASN A 188 6.93 -37.61 -6.93
N GLY A 189 6.34 -36.63 -7.63
CA GLY A 189 5.72 -36.76 -8.94
C GLY A 189 4.32 -37.37 -8.92
N ASP A 190 3.62 -37.36 -7.78
CA ASP A 190 2.31 -37.98 -7.62
C ASP A 190 1.12 -37.05 -7.90
N GLY A 191 1.40 -35.81 -8.33
CA GLY A 191 0.43 -34.79 -8.70
C GLY A 191 -0.19 -34.04 -7.50
N LYS A 192 0.31 -34.23 -6.28
CA LYS A 192 -0.13 -33.47 -5.10
C LYS A 192 1.02 -32.58 -4.62
N LEU A 193 0.70 -31.35 -4.23
CA LEU A 193 1.71 -30.44 -3.70
C LEU A 193 2.15 -30.86 -2.29
N ASP A 194 3.45 -31.03 -2.12
CA ASP A 194 4.14 -31.28 -0.86
C ASP A 194 4.72 -29.98 -0.29
N ILE A 195 5.28 -30.06 0.92
CA ILE A 195 5.87 -28.92 1.61
C ILE A 195 7.32 -29.25 1.99
N LEU A 196 8.24 -28.42 1.50
CA LEU A 196 9.63 -28.38 1.92
C LEU A 196 9.88 -27.08 2.68
N CYS A 197 10.31 -27.18 3.94
CA CYS A 197 10.67 -26.01 4.72
C CYS A 197 11.79 -26.33 5.70
N HIS A 198 12.59 -25.32 6.05
CA HIS A 198 13.55 -25.48 7.13
C HIS A 198 12.84 -25.66 8.48
N ASP A 199 13.48 -26.39 9.38
CA ASP A 199 12.99 -26.57 10.73
C ASP A 199 12.89 -25.23 11.47
N TYR A 200 11.75 -24.94 12.09
CA TYR A 200 11.50 -23.66 12.77
C TYR A 200 12.49 -23.37 13.92
N SER A 201 12.94 -24.40 14.64
CA SER A 201 13.68 -24.25 15.89
C SER A 201 15.17 -23.95 15.70
N GLY A 202 15.84 -24.70 14.84
CA GLY A 202 17.27 -24.62 14.57
C GLY A 202 17.59 -23.98 13.23
N ASN A 203 16.67 -24.05 12.27
CA ASN A 203 16.81 -23.55 10.91
C ASN A 203 18.02 -24.14 10.16
N PHE A 204 18.33 -25.39 10.46
CA PHE A 204 19.48 -26.12 9.91
C PHE A 204 19.03 -27.17 8.91
N ASP A 205 17.99 -27.93 9.23
CA ASP A 205 17.57 -29.08 8.43
C ASP A 205 16.34 -28.74 7.60
N ILE A 206 16.29 -29.27 6.38
CA ILE A 206 15.10 -29.19 5.53
C ILE A 206 14.18 -30.36 5.88
N ARG A 207 12.92 -30.06 6.20
CA ARG A 207 11.88 -31.05 6.47
C ARG A 207 11.00 -31.23 5.25
N LEU A 208 10.66 -32.48 4.95
CA LEU A 208 9.73 -32.86 3.89
C LEU A 208 8.41 -33.36 4.49
N PHE A 209 7.32 -32.70 4.13
CA PHE A 209 5.96 -33.13 4.42
C PHE A 209 5.27 -33.53 3.12
N LEU A 210 5.11 -34.83 2.91
CA LEU A 210 4.38 -35.35 1.75
C LEU A 210 2.88 -35.21 1.97
N ASN A 211 2.17 -34.83 0.92
CA ASN A 211 0.72 -34.80 0.89
C ASN A 211 0.17 -36.22 0.73
N THR A 212 -0.41 -36.74 1.80
CA THR A 212 -0.92 -38.12 1.89
C THR A 212 -2.41 -38.22 1.53
N SER A 213 -3.00 -37.15 1.05
CA SER A 213 -4.39 -37.14 0.59
C SER A 213 -4.61 -38.13 -0.55
N SER A 214 -5.82 -38.67 -0.66
CA SER A 214 -6.17 -39.69 -1.69
C SER A 214 -6.20 -39.17 -3.12
N SER A 215 -6.27 -37.85 -3.29
CA SER A 215 -6.32 -37.15 -4.58
C SER A 215 -5.77 -35.74 -4.43
N CYS A 216 -5.52 -35.07 -5.56
CA CYS A 216 -5.32 -33.62 -5.59
C CYS A 216 -6.47 -32.88 -4.89
N GLY A 217 -6.17 -31.72 -4.30
CA GLY A 217 -7.12 -30.91 -3.52
C GLY A 217 -7.27 -31.28 -2.05
N GLY A 218 -6.54 -32.28 -1.57
CA GLY A 218 -6.45 -32.56 -0.13
C GLY A 218 -5.25 -31.87 0.53
N LEU A 219 -5.38 -31.55 1.82
CA LEU A 219 -4.36 -30.90 2.65
C LEU A 219 -3.97 -31.77 3.87
N THR A 220 -3.89 -33.08 3.68
CA THR A 220 -3.43 -34.03 4.71
C THR A 220 -1.96 -34.36 4.47
N PHE A 221 -1.12 -34.22 5.50
CA PHE A 221 0.32 -34.36 5.35
C PHE A 221 0.91 -35.39 6.32
N GLY A 222 1.99 -36.04 5.90
CA GLY A 222 2.88 -36.83 6.75
C GLY A 222 4.31 -36.31 6.65
N GLN A 223 5.02 -36.17 7.78
CA GLN A 223 6.43 -35.81 7.77
C GLN A 223 7.26 -37.05 7.41
N THR A 224 7.78 -37.09 6.19
CA THR A 224 8.50 -38.26 5.66
C THR A 224 10.00 -38.16 5.90
N ASP A 225 10.54 -36.94 5.96
CA ASP A 225 11.95 -36.71 6.26
C ASP A 225 12.13 -35.47 7.16
N THR A 226 12.97 -35.60 8.19
CA THR A 226 13.36 -34.49 9.08
C THR A 226 14.62 -33.76 8.59
N ARG A 227 15.34 -34.37 7.66
CA ARG A 227 16.60 -33.89 7.08
C ARG A 227 16.69 -34.35 5.63
N TRP A 228 15.84 -33.76 4.79
CA TRP A 228 15.64 -34.15 3.40
C TRP A 228 16.97 -34.23 2.64
N GLY A 229 17.27 -35.42 2.12
CA GLY A 229 18.51 -35.69 1.39
C GLY A 229 19.80 -35.59 2.21
N GLY A 230 19.71 -35.64 3.54
CA GLY A 230 20.85 -35.66 4.45
C GLY A 230 21.60 -34.33 4.55
N ILE A 231 20.99 -33.21 4.16
CA ILE A 231 21.63 -31.89 4.21
C ILE A 231 21.28 -31.11 5.47
N SER A 232 22.26 -30.37 6.00
CA SER A 232 22.04 -29.33 7.01
C SER A 232 22.80 -28.07 6.64
N THR A 233 22.20 -26.92 6.85
CA THR A 233 22.88 -25.62 6.80
C THR A 233 23.86 -25.49 7.97
N CYS A 234 25.11 -25.10 7.71
CA CYS A 234 26.10 -24.85 8.76
C CYS A 234 26.35 -23.33 8.97
N GLY A 235 26.34 -22.88 10.23
CA GLY A 235 26.52 -21.47 10.61
C GLY A 235 27.94 -20.91 10.51
N VAL A 236 28.89 -21.62 9.87
CA VAL A 236 30.30 -21.19 9.80
C VAL A 236 30.59 -20.25 8.62
N SER A 237 29.82 -20.34 7.53
CA SER A 237 29.82 -19.40 6.39
C SER A 237 28.50 -19.50 5.63
N CYS A 238 28.25 -18.55 4.73
CA CYS A 238 27.04 -18.47 3.91
C CYS A 238 26.80 -19.68 3.01
N THR A 239 27.88 -20.36 2.60
CA THR A 239 27.85 -21.47 1.63
C THR A 239 28.28 -22.80 2.27
N SER A 240 28.26 -22.88 3.61
CA SER A 240 28.66 -24.08 4.33
C SER A 240 27.47 -24.98 4.65
N PHE A 241 27.58 -26.25 4.29
CA PHE A 241 26.57 -27.28 4.51
C PHE A 241 27.22 -28.56 5.06
N GLY A 242 26.48 -29.27 5.91
CA GLY A 242 26.80 -30.61 6.38
C GLY A 242 25.98 -31.64 5.59
N PHE A 243 26.62 -32.73 5.18
CA PHE A 243 26.00 -33.80 4.38
C PHE A 243 26.05 -35.14 5.13
N ASP A 244 25.10 -36.03 4.86
CA ASP A 244 24.95 -37.32 5.53
C ASP A 244 25.02 -37.16 7.07
N ASN A 245 25.79 -37.97 7.81
CA ASN A 245 25.91 -37.84 9.26
C ASN A 245 26.92 -36.78 9.74
N ALA A 246 27.46 -35.95 8.84
CA ALA A 246 28.42 -34.92 9.23
C ALA A 246 27.71 -33.85 10.07
N GLN A 247 28.11 -33.73 11.33
CA GLN A 247 27.63 -32.67 12.21
C GLN A 247 28.33 -31.35 11.86
N CYS A 248 27.54 -30.28 11.65
CA CYS A 248 28.08 -28.93 11.62
C CYS A 248 28.86 -28.68 12.92
N ARG A 249 30.07 -28.11 12.84
CA ARG A 249 30.80 -27.73 14.05
C ARG A 249 29.96 -26.74 14.86
N SER A 250 29.80 -27.01 16.15
CA SER A 250 29.10 -26.11 17.07
C SER A 250 29.77 -24.74 17.06
N VAL A 251 29.02 -23.73 16.64
CA VAL A 251 29.38 -22.33 16.91
C VAL A 251 29.02 -22.11 18.37
N LEU A 252 30.01 -21.93 19.25
CA LEU A 252 29.82 -21.82 20.71
C LEU A 252 28.87 -20.67 21.13
N LYS A 253 28.53 -19.77 20.19
CA LYS A 253 27.51 -18.72 20.27
C LYS A 253 26.96 -18.45 18.86
N PRO A 254 25.84 -19.05 18.43
CA PRO A 254 25.16 -18.62 17.21
C PRO A 254 24.73 -17.17 17.40
N ALA A 255 25.12 -16.26 16.51
CA ALA A 255 24.77 -14.86 16.66
C ALA A 255 23.27 -14.62 16.42
N HIS A 256 22.61 -15.38 15.53
CA HIS A 256 21.16 -15.25 15.25
C HIS A 256 20.57 -16.54 14.65
N THR A 257 19.23 -16.69 14.71
CA THR A 257 18.45 -17.65 13.93
C THR A 257 18.41 -17.17 12.47
N SER A 258 19.34 -17.62 11.62
CA SER A 258 19.45 -17.14 10.22
C SER A 258 18.32 -17.72 9.37
N GLY A 259 17.47 -16.89 8.75
CA GLY A 259 16.45 -17.32 7.78
C GLY A 259 17.03 -18.06 6.57
N ASN A 260 16.24 -18.94 5.95
CA ASN A 260 16.58 -19.65 4.72
C ASN A 260 15.43 -19.55 3.71
N ASN A 261 15.76 -19.46 2.43
CA ASN A 261 14.79 -19.49 1.32
C ASN A 261 15.04 -20.71 0.46
N LEU A 262 13.97 -21.39 0.05
CA LEU A 262 14.04 -22.59 -0.77
C LEU A 262 13.26 -22.43 -2.07
N LEU A 263 13.83 -22.97 -3.14
CA LEU A 263 13.14 -23.31 -4.38
C LEU A 263 13.74 -24.61 -4.88
N THR A 264 12.90 -25.58 -5.22
CA THR A 264 13.35 -26.84 -5.82
C THR A 264 12.97 -26.92 -7.29
N LEU A 265 13.90 -27.43 -8.10
CA LEU A 265 13.78 -27.54 -9.56
C LEU A 265 14.63 -28.74 -10.01
N ASP A 266 14.25 -29.41 -11.10
CA ASP A 266 15.14 -30.34 -11.80
C ASP A 266 16.15 -29.51 -12.63
N LEU A 267 17.39 -29.35 -12.15
CA LEU A 267 18.41 -28.49 -12.75
C LEU A 267 19.43 -29.24 -13.60
N ASP A 268 19.42 -30.57 -13.58
CA ASP A 268 20.31 -31.40 -14.40
C ASP A 268 19.58 -32.39 -15.33
N GLY A 269 18.26 -32.52 -15.21
CA GLY A 269 17.37 -33.24 -16.12
C GLY A 269 17.24 -34.73 -15.81
N ASP A 270 17.54 -35.16 -14.60
CA ASP A 270 17.47 -36.57 -14.21
C ASP A 270 16.10 -36.97 -13.63
N GLY A 271 15.17 -36.02 -13.50
CA GLY A 271 13.79 -36.23 -13.07
C GLY A 271 13.60 -36.24 -11.55
N ASP A 272 14.63 -35.89 -10.78
CA ASP A 272 14.48 -35.53 -9.38
C ASP A 272 14.69 -34.02 -9.14
N LEU A 273 14.43 -33.56 -7.91
CA LEU A 273 14.45 -32.13 -7.60
C LEU A 273 15.74 -31.75 -6.85
N ASP A 274 16.41 -30.73 -7.38
CA ASP A 274 17.56 -30.05 -6.80
C ASP A 274 17.14 -28.86 -5.94
N ILE A 275 18.09 -28.30 -5.19
CA ILE A 275 17.86 -27.14 -4.32
C ILE A 275 18.53 -25.88 -4.91
N LEU A 276 17.76 -24.79 -4.97
CA LEU A 276 18.28 -23.43 -4.91
C LEU A 276 17.96 -22.85 -3.53
N THR A 277 18.99 -22.41 -2.81
CA THR A 277 18.85 -21.90 -1.44
C THR A 277 19.62 -20.61 -1.21
N GLY A 278 19.01 -19.71 -0.45
CA GLY A 278 19.62 -18.46 0.02
C GLY A 278 19.47 -18.31 1.52
N ARG A 279 20.38 -17.56 2.15
CA ARG A 279 20.45 -17.44 3.61
C ARG A 279 20.44 -15.98 4.05
N ASP A 280 19.87 -15.74 5.21
CA ASP A 280 19.94 -14.43 5.87
C ASP A 280 21.39 -14.08 6.23
N TYR A 281 21.71 -12.80 6.12
CA TYR A 281 23.06 -12.21 6.14
C TYR A 281 24.02 -12.72 5.07
N CYS A 282 23.49 -13.32 4.00
CA CYS A 282 24.29 -13.89 2.92
C CYS A 282 23.94 -13.28 1.57
N THR A 283 24.93 -13.28 0.69
CA THR A 283 24.81 -12.67 -0.63
C THR A 283 24.49 -13.70 -1.71
N GLU A 284 24.92 -14.93 -1.51
CA GLU A 284 25.00 -15.99 -2.50
C GLU A 284 23.67 -16.76 -2.60
N LEU A 285 23.17 -16.93 -3.82
CA LEU A 285 22.23 -18.00 -4.16
C LEU A 285 23.02 -19.28 -4.46
N THR A 286 22.81 -20.32 -3.66
CA THR A 286 23.53 -21.59 -3.79
C THR A 286 22.66 -22.65 -4.45
N LYS A 287 23.21 -23.33 -5.45
CA LYS A 287 22.65 -24.57 -6.02
C LYS A 287 23.22 -25.79 -5.30
N ILE A 288 22.39 -26.80 -5.08
CA ILE A 288 22.81 -28.12 -4.61
C ILE A 288 22.06 -29.18 -5.40
N VAL A 289 22.78 -29.92 -6.24
CA VAL A 289 22.24 -31.01 -7.06
C VAL A 289 21.98 -32.24 -6.20
N ASN A 290 20.78 -32.81 -6.32
CA ASN A 290 20.40 -34.08 -5.77
C ASN A 290 21.06 -35.20 -6.60
N GLN A 291 21.74 -36.12 -5.92
CA GLN A 291 22.45 -37.24 -6.55
C GLN A 291 21.77 -38.57 -6.24
N GLY A 292 20.51 -38.49 -5.79
CA GLY A 292 19.71 -39.60 -5.33
C GLY A 292 18.63 -39.96 -6.34
N THR A 293 17.38 -39.94 -5.86
CA THR A 293 16.17 -40.11 -6.66
C THR A 293 15.06 -39.25 -6.06
N SER A 294 13.95 -39.06 -6.75
CA SER A 294 12.78 -38.33 -6.22
C SER A 294 12.15 -38.99 -4.97
N GLN A 295 12.35 -40.30 -4.75
CA GLN A 295 11.87 -40.98 -3.54
C GLN A 295 12.89 -40.99 -2.39
N ALA A 296 14.17 -40.84 -2.71
CA ALA A 296 15.27 -40.89 -1.76
C ALA A 296 16.36 -39.90 -2.21
N ALA A 297 16.11 -38.63 -1.93
CA ALA A 297 17.06 -37.56 -2.23
C ALA A 297 18.38 -37.81 -1.50
N ARG A 298 19.48 -37.34 -2.09
CA ARG A 298 20.82 -37.40 -1.49
C ARG A 298 21.67 -36.25 -1.98
N PHE A 299 21.97 -35.31 -1.09
CA PHE A 299 22.85 -34.18 -1.38
C PHE A 299 24.28 -34.46 -0.92
N THR A 300 25.25 -34.02 -1.71
CA THR A 300 26.66 -34.08 -1.33
C THR A 300 27.39 -32.80 -1.70
N SER A 301 28.60 -32.63 -1.16
CA SER A 301 29.47 -31.50 -1.52
C SER A 301 29.86 -31.47 -2.99
N ALA A 302 29.72 -32.57 -3.74
CA ALA A 302 29.99 -32.60 -5.17
C ALA A 302 28.89 -31.93 -6.01
N GLY A 303 27.65 -31.86 -5.50
CA GLY A 303 26.53 -31.18 -6.16
C GLY A 303 26.41 -29.69 -5.82
N LEU A 304 27.24 -29.19 -4.88
CA LEU A 304 27.17 -27.82 -4.38
C LEU A 304 27.87 -26.83 -5.34
N ASP A 305 27.15 -25.78 -5.71
CA ASP A 305 27.66 -24.64 -6.48
C ASP A 305 27.16 -23.32 -5.86
N PRO A 306 28.04 -22.56 -5.19
CA PRO A 306 27.68 -21.28 -4.58
C PRO A 306 27.60 -20.11 -5.57
N ASN A 307 27.98 -20.31 -6.84
CA ASN A 307 28.00 -19.27 -7.87
C ASN A 307 26.96 -19.56 -8.97
N TYR A 308 25.70 -19.65 -8.57
CA TYR A 308 24.59 -19.94 -9.48
C TYR A 308 23.86 -18.66 -9.94
N PRO A 309 23.39 -18.57 -11.20
CA PRO A 309 23.56 -19.52 -12.31
C PRO A 309 24.99 -19.56 -12.90
N PRO A 310 25.44 -20.72 -13.42
CA PRO A 310 26.76 -20.85 -14.00
C PRO A 310 26.83 -20.20 -15.40
N ASN A 311 28.05 -19.89 -15.86
CA ASN A 311 28.32 -19.32 -17.20
C ASN A 311 27.59 -17.99 -17.49
N THR A 312 27.20 -17.26 -16.45
CA THR A 312 26.62 -15.92 -16.51
C THR A 312 27.02 -15.16 -15.24
N THR A 313 26.46 -13.97 -15.00
CA THR A 313 26.64 -13.25 -13.72
C THR A 313 25.92 -13.98 -12.60
N PRO A 314 26.60 -14.56 -11.60
CA PRO A 314 25.93 -15.26 -10.50
C PRO A 314 24.97 -14.36 -9.73
N ALA A 315 23.91 -14.95 -9.18
CA ALA A 315 22.89 -14.24 -8.40
C ALA A 315 23.42 -13.91 -7.01
N HIS A 316 24.06 -12.75 -6.92
CA HIS A 316 24.54 -12.17 -5.67
C HIS A 316 23.70 -10.94 -5.31
N LEU A 317 22.97 -11.03 -4.21
CA LEU A 317 22.25 -9.90 -3.61
C LEU A 317 22.99 -9.41 -2.38
N ALA A 318 22.67 -8.21 -1.90
CA ALA A 318 23.36 -7.69 -0.73
C ALA A 318 22.89 -8.36 0.58
N ASN A 319 21.65 -8.87 0.64
CA ASN A 319 21.21 -9.78 1.71
C ASN A 319 20.05 -10.69 1.25
N PHE A 320 20.05 -11.90 1.80
CA PHE A 320 18.94 -12.84 1.89
C PHE A 320 18.23 -13.16 0.56
N PRO A 321 18.96 -13.69 -0.45
CA PRO A 321 18.38 -13.97 -1.76
C PRO A 321 17.26 -15.01 -1.68
N ALA A 322 16.11 -14.71 -2.27
CA ALA A 322 15.02 -15.65 -2.52
C ALA A 322 14.83 -15.86 -4.03
N PRO A 323 14.90 -17.11 -4.51
CA PRO A 323 14.64 -17.44 -5.90
C PRO A 323 13.14 -17.72 -6.16
N TYR A 324 12.67 -17.36 -7.36
CA TYR A 324 11.32 -17.60 -7.88
C TYR A 324 11.40 -18.08 -9.33
N TYR A 325 10.51 -19.00 -9.73
CA TYR A 325 10.51 -19.62 -11.06
C TYR A 325 9.14 -19.47 -11.73
N LEU A 326 9.05 -18.55 -12.69
CA LEU A 326 7.81 -18.17 -13.38
C LEU A 326 8.14 -17.44 -14.69
N ASP A 327 7.27 -17.54 -15.71
CA ASP A 327 7.48 -16.85 -17.00
C ASP A 327 7.24 -15.34 -16.81
N VAL A 328 8.31 -14.55 -16.93
CA VAL A 328 8.22 -13.08 -16.85
C VAL A 328 8.64 -12.36 -18.13
N THR A 329 9.08 -13.13 -19.12
CA THR A 329 9.49 -12.64 -20.44
C THR A 329 8.44 -12.90 -21.52
N PHE A 330 7.32 -13.54 -21.16
CA PHE A 330 6.16 -13.84 -22.00
C PHE A 330 6.47 -14.81 -23.14
N ASP A 331 7.46 -15.69 -22.96
CA ASP A 331 7.91 -16.62 -23.99
C ASP A 331 7.44 -18.07 -23.76
N GLY A 332 6.65 -18.30 -22.70
CA GLY A 332 6.12 -19.60 -22.31
C GLY A 332 7.11 -20.47 -21.52
N ARG A 333 8.31 -19.97 -21.22
CA ARG A 333 9.31 -20.67 -20.40
C ARG A 333 9.47 -19.94 -19.07
N PRO A 334 9.43 -20.65 -17.93
CA PRO A 334 9.66 -19.98 -16.67
C PRO A 334 11.11 -19.52 -16.55
N ASP A 335 11.26 -18.27 -16.09
CA ASP A 335 12.50 -17.57 -15.84
C ASP A 335 12.88 -17.64 -14.36
N LEU A 336 14.14 -17.36 -14.03
CA LEU A 336 14.57 -17.22 -12.65
C LEU A 336 14.59 -15.74 -12.25
N VAL A 337 13.77 -15.40 -11.26
CA VAL A 337 13.78 -14.09 -10.58
C VAL A 337 14.38 -14.28 -9.19
N VAL A 338 15.32 -13.42 -8.80
CA VAL A 338 15.94 -13.47 -7.47
C VAL A 338 15.82 -12.10 -6.81
N ALA A 339 15.22 -12.04 -5.63
CA ALA A 339 15.02 -10.78 -4.89
C ALA A 339 15.37 -10.94 -3.41
N PRO A 340 15.66 -9.85 -2.67
CA PRO A 340 15.88 -9.93 -1.24
C PRO A 340 14.61 -10.37 -0.53
N ASN A 341 14.73 -11.29 0.42
CA ASN A 341 13.66 -11.67 1.32
C ASN A 341 13.88 -11.06 2.72
N VAL A 342 14.32 -9.82 2.80
CA VAL A 342 14.56 -9.15 4.09
C VAL A 342 13.26 -8.73 4.76
N PHE A 343 13.20 -8.86 6.09
CA PHE A 343 12.00 -8.45 6.83
C PHE A 343 11.96 -6.94 7.09
N ASP A 344 13.11 -6.28 7.14
CA ASP A 344 13.28 -4.85 7.34
C ASP A 344 14.49 -4.31 6.55
N ASN A 345 14.78 -3.02 6.68
CA ASN A 345 15.88 -2.35 5.98
C ASN A 345 17.09 -2.06 6.88
N LEU A 346 17.26 -2.77 8.01
CA LEU A 346 18.39 -2.53 8.92
C LEU A 346 19.75 -2.89 8.30
N ASP A 347 19.76 -3.74 7.27
CA ASP A 347 20.96 -4.25 6.62
C ASP A 347 21.64 -3.27 5.64
N THR A 348 21.24 -2.00 5.65
CA THR A 348 21.86 -0.91 4.87
C THR A 348 21.86 -1.11 3.34
N LEU A 349 20.86 -1.83 2.83
CA LEU A 349 20.71 -2.16 1.41
C LEU A 349 20.26 -0.95 0.59
N ASP A 350 20.77 -0.80 -0.63
CA ASP A 350 20.09 0.02 -1.65
C ASP A 350 19.03 -0.86 -2.29
N THR A 351 17.77 -0.45 -2.19
CA THR A 351 16.66 -1.27 -2.67
C THR A 351 16.23 -0.96 -4.10
N ARG A 352 16.83 0.01 -4.80
CA ARG A 352 16.36 0.44 -6.14
C ARG A 352 16.63 -0.54 -7.29
N GLN A 353 17.62 -1.42 -7.13
CA GLN A 353 18.07 -2.37 -8.16
C GLN A 353 18.44 -3.71 -7.52
N THR A 354 17.43 -4.36 -6.95
CA THR A 354 17.58 -5.59 -6.16
C THR A 354 16.80 -6.77 -6.71
N VAL A 355 15.96 -6.60 -7.72
CA VAL A 355 15.24 -7.71 -8.34
C VAL A 355 15.98 -8.19 -9.58
N LEU A 356 16.79 -9.24 -9.41
CA LEU A 356 17.56 -9.86 -10.49
C LEU A 356 16.64 -10.69 -11.38
N LEU A 357 16.79 -10.54 -12.70
CA LEU A 357 16.11 -11.35 -13.70
C LEU A 357 17.14 -12.11 -14.54
N TYR A 358 16.91 -13.42 -14.62
CA TYR A 358 17.60 -14.34 -15.48
C TYR A 358 16.62 -15.02 -16.43
N GLU A 359 16.78 -14.78 -17.72
CA GLU A 359 15.96 -15.40 -18.75
C GLU A 359 16.35 -16.87 -18.94
N ASN A 360 15.36 -17.75 -19.03
CA ASN A 360 15.59 -19.14 -19.37
C ASN A 360 15.73 -19.31 -20.89
N VAL A 361 16.98 -19.43 -21.35
CA VAL A 361 17.29 -19.58 -22.78
C VAL A 361 17.26 -21.03 -23.25
N SER A 362 16.98 -21.99 -22.35
CA SER A 362 16.89 -23.40 -22.72
C SER A 362 15.66 -23.68 -23.58
N SER A 363 15.75 -24.72 -24.40
CA SER A 363 14.62 -25.30 -25.15
C SER A 363 14.25 -26.69 -24.64
N THR A 364 14.97 -27.20 -23.64
CA THR A 364 14.73 -28.50 -23.01
C THR A 364 14.10 -28.30 -21.63
N ALA A 365 13.74 -29.40 -20.96
CA ALA A 365 13.24 -29.36 -19.58
C ALA A 365 14.29 -28.87 -18.58
N VAL A 366 15.59 -28.97 -18.90
CA VAL A 366 16.69 -28.49 -18.06
C VAL A 366 16.86 -26.98 -18.26
N PRO A 367 16.63 -26.15 -17.23
CA PRO A 367 16.70 -24.71 -17.37
C PRO A 367 18.13 -24.22 -17.61
N SER A 368 18.28 -23.17 -18.42
CA SER A 368 19.56 -22.48 -18.64
C SER A 368 19.34 -20.99 -18.47
N PHE A 369 19.73 -20.46 -17.31
CA PHE A 369 19.46 -19.08 -16.92
C PHE A 369 20.58 -18.14 -17.36
N GLN A 370 20.21 -17.04 -18.03
CA GLN A 370 21.12 -15.99 -18.47
C GLN A 370 20.74 -14.64 -17.88
N TYR A 371 21.70 -13.98 -17.22
CA TYR A 371 21.47 -12.67 -16.60
C TYR A 371 20.98 -11.64 -17.63
N ARG A 372 19.90 -10.95 -17.28
CA ARG A 372 19.33 -9.85 -18.09
C ARG A 372 19.46 -8.50 -17.42
N ARG A 373 19.15 -8.40 -16.12
CA ARG A 373 19.13 -7.14 -15.36
C ARG A 373 18.98 -7.37 -13.86
N ASN A 374 19.16 -6.29 -13.09
CA ASN A 374 19.05 -6.26 -11.64
C ASN A 374 17.89 -5.41 -11.11
N ASP A 375 16.98 -4.97 -11.98
CA ASP A 375 15.93 -3.99 -11.68
C ASP A 375 14.59 -4.39 -12.30
N PHE A 376 14.28 -5.68 -12.33
CA PHE A 376 13.00 -6.17 -12.86
C PHE A 376 11.82 -5.53 -12.12
N LEU A 377 10.87 -4.96 -12.89
CA LEU A 377 9.83 -4.01 -12.48
C LEU A 377 10.33 -2.66 -11.92
N GLN A 378 11.37 -2.65 -11.07
CA GLN A 378 11.87 -1.46 -10.38
C GLN A 378 12.31 -0.34 -11.34
N ARG A 379 12.92 -0.70 -12.48
CA ARG A 379 13.31 0.26 -13.53
C ARG A 379 12.16 1.10 -14.10
N ASP A 380 10.94 0.62 -13.97
CA ASP A 380 9.75 1.28 -14.48
C ASP A 380 9.07 2.13 -13.38
N MET A 381 9.63 2.19 -12.17
CA MET A 381 9.08 2.89 -11.00
C MET A 381 9.88 4.12 -10.62
N LEU A 382 9.21 5.11 -10.02
CA LEU A 382 9.87 6.15 -9.27
C LEU A 382 10.25 5.56 -7.91
N ASP A 383 11.56 5.40 -7.67
CA ASP A 383 12.07 4.76 -6.45
C ASP A 383 13.35 5.46 -5.95
N LEU A 384 13.31 5.93 -4.70
CA LEU A 384 14.40 6.58 -3.99
C LEU A 384 15.00 5.69 -2.90
N SER A 385 14.84 4.37 -3.03
CA SER A 385 15.14 3.31 -2.09
C SER A 385 14.14 3.25 -0.94
N GLU A 386 14.07 4.29 -0.10
CA GLU A 386 13.20 4.25 1.08
C GLU A 386 12.59 5.59 1.43
N LYS A 387 11.42 5.54 2.08
CA LYS A 387 10.75 6.67 2.76
C LYS A 387 10.63 7.90 1.87
N ALA A 388 10.03 7.74 0.70
CA ALA A 388 9.76 8.86 -0.17
C ALA A 388 8.86 9.89 0.51
N ALA A 389 9.11 11.17 0.24
CA ALA A 389 8.40 12.31 0.77
C ALA A 389 8.28 13.38 -0.31
N PRO A 390 7.25 13.32 -1.17
CA PRO A 390 7.08 14.27 -2.26
C PRO A 390 6.57 15.63 -1.75
N THR A 391 6.88 16.69 -2.50
CA THR A 391 6.24 18.01 -2.41
C THR A 391 6.30 18.67 -3.80
N PHE A 392 5.46 19.67 -4.04
CA PHE A 392 5.31 20.30 -5.35
C PHE A 392 5.28 21.82 -5.25
N GLY A 393 5.86 22.49 -6.25
CA GLY A 393 5.92 23.95 -6.31
C GLY A 393 6.80 24.41 -7.48
N ASP A 394 6.61 25.63 -7.94
CA ASP A 394 7.43 26.22 -9.01
C ASP A 394 8.81 26.60 -8.43
N LEU A 395 9.84 25.81 -8.74
CA LEU A 395 11.19 26.00 -8.18
C LEU A 395 12.14 26.70 -9.14
N ASP A 396 11.83 26.73 -10.44
CA ASP A 396 12.66 27.38 -11.46
C ASP A 396 12.03 28.66 -12.05
N GLY A 397 10.84 29.04 -11.58
CA GLY A 397 10.17 30.30 -11.92
C GLY A 397 9.51 30.30 -13.30
N ASP A 398 9.27 29.13 -13.91
CA ASP A 398 8.64 29.03 -15.23
C ASP A 398 7.10 28.92 -15.18
N GLY A 399 6.51 28.96 -13.99
CA GLY A 399 5.07 28.90 -13.75
C GLY A 399 4.51 27.48 -13.76
N LEU A 400 5.33 26.45 -13.92
CA LEU A 400 4.93 25.05 -13.79
C LEU A 400 5.31 24.51 -12.41
N LYS A 401 4.42 23.74 -11.79
CA LYS A 401 4.75 23.04 -10.55
C LYS A 401 5.77 21.94 -10.84
N ASP A 402 6.94 22.05 -10.22
CA ASP A 402 7.95 21.01 -10.15
C ASP A 402 7.67 20.03 -9.00
N MET A 403 8.45 18.96 -8.93
CA MET A 403 8.38 17.97 -7.87
C MET A 403 9.74 17.84 -7.16
N LEU A 404 9.71 17.91 -5.83
CA LEU A 404 10.86 17.67 -4.97
C LEU A 404 10.53 16.48 -4.07
N ILE A 405 11.41 15.48 -4.01
CA ILE A 405 11.16 14.27 -3.23
C ILE A 405 12.30 14.06 -2.24
N GLY A 406 11.97 14.09 -0.96
CA GLY A 406 12.83 13.56 0.09
C GLY A 406 12.85 12.05 0.04
N GLY A 407 14.02 11.46 0.26
CA GLY A 407 14.17 10.01 0.28
C GLY A 407 15.42 9.60 1.03
N VAL A 408 15.57 8.31 1.24
CA VAL A 408 16.60 7.72 2.07
C VAL A 408 17.38 6.72 1.26
N SER A 409 18.68 6.94 1.13
CA SER A 409 19.59 5.92 0.62
C SER A 409 20.48 5.41 1.76
N ARG A 410 20.59 4.09 1.86
CA ARG A 410 21.43 3.43 2.87
C ARG A 410 22.79 2.99 2.35
N ASN A 411 22.96 2.91 1.03
CA ASN A 411 24.20 2.50 0.41
C ASN A 411 25.19 3.67 0.31
N THR A 412 26.05 3.77 1.33
CA THR A 412 27.24 4.61 1.26
C THR A 412 28.47 3.78 1.61
N PRO A 413 29.68 4.13 1.11
CA PRO A 413 30.93 3.44 1.45
C PRO A 413 31.23 3.32 2.95
N ASN A 414 30.53 4.10 3.79
CA ASN A 414 30.67 4.11 5.25
C ASN A 414 29.45 3.51 5.98
N GLY A 415 28.50 2.90 5.28
CA GLY A 415 27.32 2.23 5.86
C GLY A 415 26.32 3.14 6.57
N TYR A 416 26.35 4.45 6.31
CA TYR A 416 25.45 5.40 6.99
C TYR A 416 24.22 5.74 6.15
N TYR A 417 23.13 5.98 6.88
CA TYR A 417 21.88 6.54 6.40
C TYR A 417 22.11 7.95 5.87
N ARG A 418 21.75 8.23 4.60
CA ARG A 418 21.79 9.59 4.07
C ARG A 418 20.48 9.94 3.38
N ALA A 419 19.78 10.92 3.93
CA ALA A 419 18.66 11.52 3.23
C ALA A 419 19.14 12.38 2.07
N SER A 420 18.36 12.41 1.00
CA SER A 420 18.58 13.26 -0.18
C SER A 420 17.28 13.94 -0.58
N LEU A 421 17.40 15.02 -1.34
CA LEU A 421 16.28 15.63 -2.05
C LEU A 421 16.49 15.41 -3.54
N SER A 422 15.58 14.72 -4.21
CA SER A 422 15.59 14.61 -5.67
C SER A 422 14.66 15.65 -6.28
N PHE A 423 15.20 16.47 -7.17
CA PHE A 423 14.49 17.50 -7.90
C PHE A 423 14.13 17.04 -9.31
N TYR A 424 12.84 17.04 -9.60
CA TYR A 424 12.25 16.74 -10.89
C TYR A 424 11.60 18.01 -11.44
N ARG A 425 12.14 18.51 -12.55
CA ARG A 425 11.58 19.66 -13.25
C ARG A 425 10.36 19.24 -14.08
N ASN A 426 9.29 20.01 -14.05
CA ASN A 426 8.18 19.83 -14.97
C ASN A 426 8.52 20.44 -16.33
N VAL A 427 8.75 19.59 -17.33
CA VAL A 427 9.09 19.98 -18.71
C VAL A 427 7.89 19.80 -19.66
N GLY A 428 6.70 19.59 -19.10
CA GLY A 428 5.45 19.41 -19.82
C GLY A 428 4.67 20.71 -19.95
N THR A 429 3.41 20.66 -19.51
CA THR A 429 2.52 21.83 -19.46
C THR A 429 1.75 21.84 -18.14
N ALA A 430 1.11 22.95 -17.81
CA ALA A 430 0.31 23.09 -16.59
C ALA A 430 -0.88 22.10 -16.48
N THR A 431 -1.32 21.52 -17.60
CA THR A 431 -2.44 20.54 -17.62
C THR A 431 -2.00 19.11 -17.92
N LYS A 432 -0.74 18.94 -18.33
CA LYS A 432 -0.13 17.66 -18.72
C LYS A 432 1.34 17.68 -18.29
N PRO A 433 1.60 17.52 -16.98
CA PRO A 433 2.95 17.57 -16.43
C PRO A 433 3.82 16.41 -16.96
N VAL A 434 5.11 16.70 -17.10
CA VAL A 434 6.16 15.71 -17.37
C VAL A 434 7.32 15.99 -16.44
N PHE A 435 7.52 15.16 -15.43
CA PHE A 435 8.59 15.33 -14.45
C PHE A 435 9.87 14.69 -14.93
N ARG A 436 10.91 15.48 -15.18
CA ARG A 436 12.24 15.00 -15.56
C ARG A 436 13.20 15.17 -14.38
N LEU A 437 13.85 14.08 -13.96
CA LEU A 437 14.89 14.14 -12.94
C LEU A 437 16.03 15.05 -13.41
N THR A 438 16.30 16.10 -12.65
CA THR A 438 17.37 17.08 -12.94
C THR A 438 18.52 16.95 -11.95
N ASN A 439 18.22 16.64 -10.68
CA ASN A 439 19.23 16.50 -9.64
C ASN A 439 18.76 15.51 -8.58
N SER A 440 19.50 14.44 -8.30
CA SER A 440 19.14 13.43 -7.30
C SER A 440 19.56 13.77 -5.86
N ASN A 441 20.27 14.88 -5.66
CA ASN A 441 20.73 15.35 -4.35
C ASN A 441 20.76 16.88 -4.30
N TYR A 442 19.61 17.49 -4.62
CA TYR A 442 19.38 18.93 -4.59
C TYR A 442 19.73 19.52 -3.23
N LEU A 443 20.45 20.65 -3.25
CA LEU A 443 21.07 21.34 -2.11
C LEU A 443 22.07 20.51 -1.29
N ASN A 444 22.16 19.20 -1.44
CA ASN A 444 23.01 18.33 -0.61
C ASN A 444 22.80 18.58 0.89
N LEU A 445 21.53 18.63 1.34
CA LEU A 445 21.15 18.99 2.72
C LEU A 445 21.84 18.13 3.78
N ALA A 446 21.98 16.83 3.53
CA ALA A 446 22.67 15.90 4.42
C ALA A 446 24.22 15.93 4.28
N GLY A 447 24.77 16.83 3.45
CA GLY A 447 26.21 17.06 3.32
C GLY A 447 26.79 18.00 4.37
N GLY A 448 28.13 18.18 4.35
CA GLY A 448 28.82 19.16 5.20
C GLY A 448 28.79 18.85 6.69
N GLY A 449 28.70 17.56 7.07
CA GLY A 449 28.73 17.11 8.48
C GLY A 449 27.37 17.05 9.20
N ARG A 450 26.25 17.35 8.51
CA ARG A 450 24.90 17.40 9.13
C ARG A 450 24.24 16.04 9.35
N SER A 451 24.64 15.00 8.60
CA SER A 451 24.18 13.60 8.71
C SER A 451 22.66 13.44 8.90
N TYR A 452 21.87 14.19 8.12
CA TYR A 452 20.41 14.13 8.19
C TYR A 452 19.83 12.85 7.60
N ALA A 453 18.66 12.51 8.14
CA ALA A 453 17.88 11.33 7.85
C ALA A 453 16.38 11.67 7.66
N SER A 454 15.69 10.90 6.81
CA SER A 454 14.26 11.01 6.48
C SER A 454 13.78 12.42 6.21
N LEU A 455 14.39 13.15 5.27
CA LEU A 455 13.95 14.51 4.93
C LEU A 455 12.54 14.48 4.35
N ARG A 456 11.63 15.30 4.89
CA ARG A 456 10.25 15.47 4.42
C ARG A 456 10.01 16.93 4.05
N PRO A 457 10.21 17.30 2.78
CA PRO A 457 10.13 18.70 2.35
C PRO A 457 8.68 19.17 2.26
N VAL A 458 8.46 20.46 2.49
CA VAL A 458 7.23 21.20 2.23
C VAL A 458 7.62 22.53 1.60
N LEU A 459 7.03 22.86 0.46
CA LEU A 459 7.15 24.18 -0.15
C LEU A 459 6.00 25.06 0.30
N VAL A 460 6.32 26.19 0.95
CA VAL A 460 5.33 27.09 1.55
C VAL A 460 5.92 28.50 1.69
N ASP A 461 5.13 29.55 1.49
CA ASP A 461 5.53 30.94 1.75
C ASP A 461 5.39 31.25 3.26
N LEU A 462 6.49 31.18 4.02
CA LEU A 462 6.50 31.35 5.47
C LEU A 462 6.58 32.82 5.89
N ASN A 463 7.20 33.67 5.07
CA ASN A 463 7.47 35.07 5.38
C ASN A 463 6.52 36.05 4.65
N ARG A 464 5.60 35.53 3.81
CA ARG A 464 4.55 36.24 3.07
C ARG A 464 5.09 37.18 2.01
N ASP A 465 6.20 36.82 1.37
CA ASP A 465 6.77 37.60 0.26
C ASP A 465 6.32 37.10 -1.13
N GLY A 466 5.49 36.06 -1.18
CA GLY A 466 4.96 35.45 -2.39
C GLY A 466 5.89 34.44 -3.04
N ALA A 467 7.11 34.25 -2.53
CA ALA A 467 8.03 33.20 -2.97
C ALA A 467 7.86 31.95 -2.09
N LEU A 468 7.94 30.76 -2.70
CA LEU A 468 7.90 29.52 -1.93
C LEU A 468 9.22 29.31 -1.19
N ASP A 469 9.15 29.18 0.13
CA ASP A 469 10.25 28.76 0.98
C ASP A 469 10.32 27.23 1.06
N LEU A 470 11.49 26.70 1.44
CA LEU A 470 11.68 25.29 1.69
C LEU A 470 11.67 25.03 3.20
N ALA A 471 10.57 24.50 3.72
CA ALA A 471 10.52 23.87 5.03
C ALA A 471 10.76 22.37 4.92
N PHE A 472 11.27 21.73 5.96
CA PHE A 472 11.37 20.28 6.00
C PHE A 472 11.48 19.75 7.43
N SER A 473 10.88 18.57 7.67
CA SER A 473 11.21 17.77 8.85
C SER A 473 12.32 16.76 8.55
N GLY A 474 13.07 16.38 9.58
CA GLY A 474 14.14 15.40 9.49
C GLY A 474 14.86 15.24 10.83
N TYR A 475 15.69 14.21 10.95
CA TYR A 475 16.47 13.96 12.16
C TYR A 475 17.95 13.75 11.82
N SER A 476 18.86 14.07 12.73
CA SER A 476 20.26 13.68 12.57
C SER A 476 20.43 12.20 12.89
N GLN A 477 21.26 11.48 12.16
CA GLN A 477 21.56 10.08 12.43
C GLN A 477 21.99 9.88 13.90
N GLY A 478 21.38 8.90 14.58
CA GLY A 478 21.61 8.63 16.00
C GLY A 478 20.84 9.54 16.96
N SER A 479 20.13 10.56 16.47
CA SER A 479 19.24 11.40 17.28
C SER A 479 17.92 10.67 17.56
N ALA A 480 17.46 10.77 18.82
CA ALA A 480 16.10 10.37 19.22
C ALA A 480 15.06 11.49 19.00
N PHE A 481 15.49 12.63 18.43
CA PHE A 481 14.67 13.81 18.21
C PHE A 481 14.70 14.22 16.74
N ASN A 482 13.54 14.68 16.26
CA ASN A 482 13.35 15.27 14.94
C ASN A 482 13.43 16.80 15.05
N PHE A 483 13.59 17.48 13.92
CA PHE A 483 13.53 18.94 13.84
C PHE A 483 12.60 19.35 12.70
N VAL A 484 12.14 20.60 12.74
CA VAL A 484 11.55 21.29 11.58
C VAL A 484 12.47 22.44 11.24
N ALA A 485 13.09 22.37 10.06
CA ALA A 485 14.01 23.36 9.55
C ALA A 485 13.41 24.08 8.34
N TYR A 486 13.94 25.26 8.03
CA TYR A 486 13.54 26.01 6.85
C TYR A 486 14.68 26.82 6.24
N LEU A 487 14.52 27.12 4.96
CA LEU A 487 15.32 28.04 4.16
C LEU A 487 14.37 29.01 3.49
N LEU A 488 14.47 30.29 3.86
CA LEU A 488 13.75 31.33 3.12
C LEU A 488 14.31 31.45 1.71
N ASN A 489 13.43 31.59 0.74
CA ASN A 489 13.79 31.89 -0.63
C ASN A 489 14.24 33.35 -0.70
N THR A 490 15.44 33.59 -1.23
CA THR A 490 15.97 34.96 -1.40
C THR A 490 15.68 35.54 -2.78
N ALA A 491 15.12 34.74 -3.69
CA ALA A 491 14.66 35.20 -4.98
C ALA A 491 13.24 35.78 -4.87
N PRO A 492 12.88 36.80 -5.67
CA PRO A 492 11.50 37.27 -5.76
C PRO A 492 10.53 36.16 -6.19
N ALA A 493 9.24 36.35 -5.90
CA ALA A 493 8.18 35.48 -6.38
C ALA A 493 8.26 35.26 -7.91
N ASN A 494 7.99 34.03 -8.36
CA ASN A 494 8.05 33.61 -9.77
C ASN A 494 9.44 33.77 -10.40
N GLN A 495 10.50 33.59 -9.63
CA GLN A 495 11.89 33.47 -10.11
C GLN A 495 12.49 32.16 -9.59
N PRO A 496 13.55 31.64 -10.23
CA PRO A 496 14.24 30.45 -9.75
C PRO A 496 14.62 30.58 -8.26
N ALA A 497 14.24 29.58 -7.46
CA ALA A 497 14.40 29.62 -6.02
C ALA A 497 15.87 29.74 -5.58
N GLY A 498 16.13 30.72 -4.71
CA GLY A 498 17.46 31.09 -4.21
C GLY A 498 17.76 30.54 -2.82
N PHE A 499 17.72 29.23 -2.61
CA PHE A 499 17.99 28.65 -1.28
C PHE A 499 19.48 28.70 -0.90
N ASN A 500 19.79 29.37 0.22
CA ASN A 500 21.16 29.48 0.75
C ASN A 500 21.33 28.73 2.08
N LEU A 501 22.10 27.64 2.07
CA LEU A 501 22.35 26.82 3.26
C LEU A 501 23.09 27.51 4.41
N ALA A 502 23.73 28.65 4.18
CA ALA A 502 24.28 29.46 5.27
C ALA A 502 23.19 30.05 6.17
N ASN A 503 21.95 30.16 5.66
CA ASN A 503 20.79 30.72 6.35
C ASN A 503 19.84 29.63 6.88
N LEU A 504 20.28 28.37 6.94
CA LEU A 504 19.45 27.28 7.47
C LEU A 504 19.03 27.59 8.91
N ALA A 505 17.72 27.63 9.15
CA ALA A 505 17.12 27.93 10.44
C ALA A 505 16.22 26.77 10.90
N TYR A 506 15.92 26.73 12.19
CA TYR A 506 15.06 25.74 12.83
C TYR A 506 13.91 26.46 13.53
N ILE A 507 12.70 25.90 13.44
CA ILE A 507 11.55 26.40 14.19
C ILE A 507 11.71 26.02 15.66
N ASP A 508 11.62 27.00 16.55
CA ASP A 508 11.82 26.82 17.97
C ASP A 508 10.60 26.14 18.62
N GLY A 509 10.82 25.34 19.67
CA GLY A 509 9.73 24.86 20.54
C GLY A 509 8.84 23.74 19.96
N ILE A 510 9.22 23.12 18.85
CA ILE A 510 8.51 21.97 18.27
C ILE A 510 9.07 20.67 18.89
N PRO A 511 8.35 19.98 19.80
CA PRO A 511 8.78 18.70 20.36
C PRO A 511 8.59 17.63 19.28
N ALA A 512 9.65 16.92 18.90
CA ALA A 512 9.54 16.00 17.78
C ALA A 512 10.30 14.68 17.97
N ARG A 513 9.77 13.60 17.39
CA ARG A 513 10.36 12.27 17.28
C ARG A 513 10.71 11.94 15.83
N PRO A 514 11.70 11.05 15.57
CA PRO A 514 11.98 10.57 14.23
C PRO A 514 10.68 10.14 13.56
N LEU A 515 10.50 10.54 12.30
CA LEU A 515 9.29 10.31 11.51
C LEU A 515 8.08 11.19 11.86
N ASP A 516 8.26 12.35 12.48
CA ASP A 516 7.19 13.36 12.54
C ASP A 516 7.07 14.14 11.21
N THR A 517 5.85 14.36 10.73
CA THR A 517 5.54 15.06 9.47
C THR A 517 4.95 16.44 9.75
N ALA A 518 5.61 17.48 9.25
CA ALA A 518 5.09 18.85 9.26
C ALA A 518 4.26 19.12 7.99
N THR A 519 3.18 19.87 8.13
CA THR A 519 2.45 20.49 7.02
C THR A 519 2.01 21.89 7.43
N PHE A 520 1.85 22.77 6.46
CA PHE A 520 1.56 24.18 6.70
C PHE A 520 0.30 24.61 5.94
N ALA A 521 -0.60 25.30 6.63
CA ALA A 521 -1.81 25.87 6.07
C ALA A 521 -2.33 26.96 7.00
N ASP A 522 -3.03 27.96 6.48
CA ASP A 522 -3.74 28.94 7.32
C ASP A 522 -4.96 28.25 7.95
N LEU A 523 -4.92 27.88 9.23
CA LEU A 523 -5.98 27.07 9.86
C LEU A 523 -7.03 27.93 10.54
N ASP A 524 -6.70 29.17 10.90
CA ASP A 524 -7.62 30.08 11.58
C ASP A 524 -8.12 31.24 10.70
N GLY A 525 -7.63 31.35 9.47
CA GLY A 525 -8.07 32.35 8.49
C GLY A 525 -7.43 33.72 8.70
N ASP A 526 -6.35 33.84 9.48
CA ASP A 526 -5.66 35.11 9.72
C ASP A 526 -4.62 35.49 8.65
N GLY A 527 -4.44 34.60 7.67
CA GLY A 527 -3.56 34.80 6.52
C GLY A 527 -2.08 34.53 6.80
N ASN A 528 -1.73 34.05 8.00
CA ASN A 528 -0.43 33.42 8.25
C ASN A 528 -0.58 31.90 8.12
N VAL A 529 0.41 31.23 7.52
CA VAL A 529 0.40 29.77 7.47
C VAL A 529 0.78 29.22 8.85
N ASP A 530 -0.11 28.41 9.41
CA ASP A 530 0.10 27.67 10.64
C ASP A 530 0.84 26.36 10.40
N LEU A 531 1.27 25.69 11.46
CA LEU A 531 1.92 24.38 11.42
C LEU A 531 1.03 23.31 12.05
N LEU A 532 0.70 22.29 11.27
CA LEU A 532 0.29 20.98 11.79
C LEU A 532 1.48 20.04 11.81
N ILE A 533 1.67 19.34 12.91
CA ILE A 533 2.67 18.27 13.00
C ILE A 533 2.02 16.97 13.45
N GLY A 534 2.12 15.96 12.58
CA GLY A 534 1.88 14.59 12.94
C GLY A 534 3.09 14.05 13.71
N THR A 535 2.88 13.58 14.94
CA THR A 535 3.97 13.22 15.85
C THR A 535 3.68 11.97 16.66
N ASP A 536 4.74 11.23 16.98
CA ASP A 536 4.69 10.10 17.92
C ASP A 536 5.20 10.45 19.32
N THR A 537 5.57 11.71 19.55
CA THR A 537 6.06 12.14 20.87
C THR A 537 4.94 12.12 21.91
N ASN A 538 5.28 11.65 23.11
CA ASN A 538 4.42 11.63 24.30
C ASN A 538 4.91 12.62 25.37
N SER A 539 5.80 13.56 24.99
CA SER A 539 6.41 14.54 25.90
C SER A 539 5.42 15.54 26.51
N LEU A 540 4.23 15.67 25.93
CA LEU A 540 3.12 16.48 26.41
C LEU A 540 1.85 15.61 26.36
N PRO A 541 0.87 15.84 27.25
CA PRO A 541 -0.46 15.24 27.08
C PRO A 541 -1.00 15.64 25.70
N GLY A 542 -1.73 14.75 25.02
CA GLY A 542 -2.29 15.01 23.68
C GLY A 542 -2.27 13.78 22.76
N GLY A 543 -2.58 14.01 21.48
CA GLY A 543 -2.66 12.97 20.44
C GLY A 543 -1.62 13.10 19.33
N SER A 544 -1.88 12.46 18.19
CA SER A 544 -0.92 12.38 17.07
C SER A 544 -0.83 13.63 16.24
N LEU A 545 -1.84 14.50 16.25
CA LEU A 545 -1.84 15.72 15.48
C LEU A 545 -1.80 16.92 16.42
N ARG A 546 -0.83 17.81 16.20
CA ARG A 546 -0.68 19.04 16.97
C ARG A 546 -0.75 20.24 16.07
N TYR A 547 -1.40 21.28 16.56
CA TYR A 547 -1.57 22.56 15.88
C TYR A 547 -0.77 23.64 16.61
N TYR A 548 0.15 24.26 15.87
CA TYR A 548 0.90 25.43 16.27
C TYR A 548 0.45 26.62 15.42
N ARG A 549 -0.12 27.62 16.08
CA ARG A 549 -0.54 28.87 15.45
C ARG A 549 0.66 29.75 15.14
N ASN A 550 0.72 30.28 13.93
CA ASN A 550 1.66 31.32 13.54
C ASN A 550 1.10 32.70 13.89
N ASN A 551 1.74 33.40 14.83
CA ASN A 551 1.29 34.71 15.28
C ASN A 551 1.85 35.89 14.45
N GLY A 552 2.54 35.61 13.33
CA GLY A 552 3.15 36.61 12.46
C GLY A 552 4.43 37.27 13.01
N THR A 553 5.01 36.75 14.09
CA THR A 553 6.24 37.32 14.68
C THR A 553 7.46 36.99 13.82
N LEU A 554 8.32 37.99 13.59
CA LEU A 554 9.65 37.79 13.00
C LEU A 554 10.74 37.74 14.09
N PRO A 555 11.80 36.92 13.91
CA PRO A 555 12.03 35.99 12.79
C PRO A 555 11.08 34.77 12.82
N VAL A 556 10.78 34.19 11.65
CA VAL A 556 9.85 33.05 11.45
C VAL A 556 10.04 31.91 12.47
N ARG A 557 11.30 31.60 12.85
CA ARG A 557 11.63 30.58 13.85
C ARG A 557 10.89 30.71 15.20
N SER A 558 10.44 31.90 15.56
CA SER A 558 9.75 32.18 16.84
C SER A 558 8.25 32.48 16.69
N ALA A 559 7.70 32.31 15.49
CA ALA A 559 6.32 32.68 15.19
C ALA A 559 5.28 31.65 15.66
N PHE A 560 5.69 30.38 15.84
CA PHE A 560 4.81 29.25 16.08
C PHE A 560 4.58 29.00 17.57
N VAL A 561 3.32 29.00 18.01
CA VAL A 561 2.90 28.76 19.40
C VAL A 561 1.89 27.63 19.43
N LEU A 562 2.08 26.65 20.31
CA LEU A 562 1.15 25.52 20.47
C LEU A 562 -0.27 26.03 20.81
N ALA A 563 -1.22 25.78 19.92
CA ALA A 563 -2.62 26.15 20.07
C ALA A 563 -3.48 24.96 20.50
N ASP A 564 -3.21 23.77 19.95
CA ASP A 564 -3.90 22.53 20.31
C ASP A 564 -2.91 21.34 20.25
N ASN A 565 -2.85 20.53 21.30
CA ASN A 565 -1.97 19.37 21.42
C ASN A 565 -2.63 18.04 21.00
N ASP A 566 -3.90 18.06 20.62
CA ASP A 566 -4.68 16.90 20.15
C ASP A 566 -5.72 17.35 19.11
N TYR A 567 -5.25 18.07 18.09
CA TYR A 567 -6.09 18.71 17.08
C TYR A 567 -6.96 17.68 16.36
N GLY A 568 -8.28 17.87 16.42
CA GLY A 568 -9.29 16.96 15.87
C GLY A 568 -9.47 15.64 16.62
N ARG A 569 -8.69 15.38 17.67
CA ARG A 569 -8.73 14.16 18.51
C ARG A 569 -8.77 12.86 17.70
N ILE A 570 -7.93 12.77 16.68
CA ILE A 570 -7.90 11.66 15.73
C ILE A 570 -7.52 10.35 16.44
N ARG A 571 -8.29 9.28 16.23
CA ARG A 571 -8.10 7.94 16.81
C ARG A 571 -8.30 6.85 15.76
N ASN A 572 -7.64 5.72 15.96
CA ASN A 572 -7.91 4.51 15.18
C ASN A 572 -9.21 3.82 15.67
N SER A 573 -9.63 2.75 15.00
CA SER A 573 -10.83 1.96 15.33
C SER A 573 -10.83 1.35 16.74
N LEU A 574 -9.67 1.23 17.38
CA LEU A 574 -9.50 0.78 18.77
C LEU A 574 -9.51 1.93 19.78
N ASN A 575 -9.87 3.16 19.35
CA ASN A 575 -9.83 4.38 20.14
C ASN A 575 -8.42 4.71 20.68
N GLN A 576 -7.39 4.29 19.94
CA GLN A 576 -5.99 4.57 20.27
C GLN A 576 -5.44 5.68 19.38
N ARG A 577 -4.35 6.29 19.85
CA ARG A 577 -3.58 7.28 19.11
C ARG A 577 -2.95 6.62 17.85
N PRO A 578 -3.15 7.16 16.62
CA PRO A 578 -2.45 6.72 15.42
C PRO A 578 -0.92 6.86 15.53
N TYR A 579 -0.15 6.02 14.83
CA TYR A 579 1.31 6.09 14.83
C TYR A 579 1.83 6.63 13.49
N ALA A 580 2.91 7.42 13.51
CA ALA A 580 3.53 8.08 12.35
C ALA A 580 2.52 8.79 11.43
N LEU A 581 1.58 9.53 12.03
CA LEU A 581 0.53 10.24 11.31
C LEU A 581 1.12 11.28 10.35
N SER A 582 0.72 11.24 9.09
CA SER A 582 1.06 12.23 8.07
C SER A 582 -0.18 13.06 7.70
N PRO A 583 -0.22 14.36 8.02
CA PRO A 583 -1.28 15.26 7.61
C PRO A 583 -0.99 15.95 6.25
N ALA A 584 -2.04 16.22 5.48
CA ALA A 584 -2.04 17.14 4.34
C ALA A 584 -3.33 17.97 4.35
N VAL A 585 -3.24 19.26 4.06
CA VAL A 585 -4.37 20.19 4.09
C VAL A 585 -4.54 20.82 2.71
N ALA A 586 -5.74 20.73 2.16
CA ALA A 586 -6.13 21.36 0.90
C ALA A 586 -7.67 21.36 0.79
N ASP A 587 -8.23 22.04 -0.20
CA ASP A 587 -9.63 21.89 -0.59
C ASP A 587 -9.75 20.64 -1.48
N PHE A 588 -9.97 19.46 -0.88
CA PHE A 588 -9.89 18.19 -1.62
C PHE A 588 -11.17 17.92 -2.42
N ASP A 589 -12.33 18.36 -1.94
CA ASP A 589 -13.60 18.16 -2.63
C ASP A 589 -14.04 19.36 -3.50
N GLY A 590 -13.30 20.46 -3.47
CA GLY A 590 -13.48 21.62 -4.35
C GLY A 590 -14.61 22.55 -3.91
N ASP A 591 -15.00 22.53 -2.65
CA ASP A 591 -16.08 23.34 -2.09
C ASP A 591 -15.65 24.73 -1.61
N GLY A 592 -14.34 25.01 -1.64
CA GLY A 592 -13.73 26.28 -1.25
C GLY A 592 -13.35 26.37 0.22
N THR A 593 -13.51 25.29 0.99
CA THR A 593 -13.07 25.20 2.39
C THR A 593 -11.83 24.32 2.52
N LEU A 594 -11.17 24.38 3.68
CA LEU A 594 -10.03 23.52 3.92
C LEU A 594 -10.50 22.17 4.48
N ASP A 595 -9.98 21.12 3.89
CA ASP A 595 -10.08 19.75 4.35
C ASP A 595 -8.73 19.28 4.91
N LEU A 596 -8.76 18.25 5.75
CA LEU A 596 -7.59 17.53 6.22
C LEU A 596 -7.64 16.09 5.70
N LEU A 597 -6.58 15.69 5.01
CA LEU A 597 -6.25 14.28 4.81
C LEU A 597 -5.21 13.84 5.83
N THR A 598 -5.40 12.63 6.37
CA THR A 598 -4.36 11.97 7.16
C THR A 598 -4.14 10.54 6.72
N MET A 599 -2.92 10.05 6.89
CA MET A 599 -2.55 8.65 6.75
C MET A 599 -1.59 8.26 7.86
N ASP A 600 -1.76 7.09 8.45
CA ASP A 600 -0.88 6.55 9.49
C ASP A 600 -0.16 5.28 8.99
N VAL A 601 0.57 4.58 9.87
CA VAL A 601 1.31 3.35 9.50
C VAL A 601 0.46 2.22 8.90
N THR A 602 -0.87 2.28 8.99
CA THR A 602 -1.76 1.28 8.39
C THR A 602 -1.97 1.49 6.89
N GLY A 603 -1.54 2.65 6.35
CA GLY A 603 -1.74 3.00 4.94
C GLY A 603 -3.18 3.38 4.60
N GLU A 604 -4.05 3.56 5.60
CA GLU A 604 -5.43 4.01 5.44
C GLU A 604 -5.50 5.54 5.32
N LEU A 605 -6.11 6.03 4.24
CA LEU A 605 -6.37 7.44 4.00
C LEU A 605 -7.69 7.86 4.67
N ARG A 606 -7.66 8.95 5.43
CA ARG A 606 -8.82 9.52 6.13
C ARG A 606 -9.04 10.96 5.73
N LEU A 607 -10.29 11.30 5.42
CA LEU A 607 -10.71 12.67 5.07
C LEU A 607 -11.56 13.27 6.17
N PHE A 608 -11.20 14.47 6.61
CA PHE A 608 -11.98 15.33 7.48
C PHE A 608 -12.32 16.60 6.69
N ALA A 609 -13.57 16.74 6.26
CA ALA A 609 -14.01 17.87 5.45
C ALA A 609 -14.24 19.13 6.30
N ASP A 610 -14.17 20.33 5.72
CA ASP A 610 -14.56 21.59 6.38
C ASP A 610 -13.89 21.81 7.76
N ILE A 611 -12.58 21.56 7.91
CA ILE A 611 -11.94 21.44 9.24
C ILE A 611 -12.07 22.69 10.12
N ARG A 612 -12.22 23.87 9.52
CA ARG A 612 -12.44 25.13 10.26
C ARG A 612 -13.82 25.22 10.90
N ALA A 613 -14.80 24.47 10.39
CA ALA A 613 -16.15 24.40 10.95
C ALA A 613 -16.29 23.28 12.00
N GLN A 614 -15.33 22.35 12.05
CA GLN A 614 -15.34 21.24 13.01
C GLN A 614 -14.83 21.69 14.39
N ASN A 615 -15.39 21.11 15.44
CA ASN A 615 -14.96 21.35 16.83
C ASN A 615 -14.91 20.02 17.59
N GLY A 616 -13.89 19.84 18.45
CA GLY A 616 -13.77 18.65 19.28
C GLY A 616 -13.21 17.44 18.52
N ILE A 617 -13.97 16.34 18.49
CA ILE A 617 -13.59 15.13 17.73
C ILE A 617 -14.03 15.35 16.29
N PHE A 618 -13.09 15.27 15.35
CA PHE A 618 -13.42 15.43 13.95
C PHE A 618 -14.13 14.21 13.38
N SER A 619 -15.06 14.43 12.46
CA SER A 619 -15.72 13.38 11.69
C SER A 619 -14.88 13.03 10.47
N ASP A 620 -14.48 11.76 10.36
CA ASP A 620 -13.73 11.23 9.22
C ASP A 620 -14.58 10.37 8.28
N ARG A 621 -13.95 10.07 7.15
CA ARG A 621 -14.39 9.10 6.14
C ARG A 621 -13.18 8.35 5.60
N THR A 622 -13.23 7.03 5.59
CA THR A 622 -12.12 6.13 5.21
C THR A 622 -12.31 5.46 3.85
N ASP A 623 -13.56 5.27 3.42
CA ASP A 623 -13.95 4.70 2.13
C ASP A 623 -13.84 5.75 1.01
N LEU A 624 -12.60 6.12 0.72
CA LEU A 624 -12.23 7.19 -0.21
C LEU A 624 -11.83 6.70 -1.58
N LEU A 625 -11.30 5.49 -1.69
CA LEU A 625 -10.73 4.99 -2.94
C LEU A 625 -11.78 4.21 -3.73
N TYR A 626 -12.11 4.67 -4.93
CA TYR A 626 -12.99 3.95 -5.84
C TYR A 626 -12.24 2.83 -6.55
N ASN A 627 -12.75 1.61 -6.39
CA ASN A 627 -12.27 0.44 -7.12
C ASN A 627 -13.17 0.20 -8.34
N GLY A 628 -12.66 0.45 -9.54
CA GLY A 628 -13.39 0.26 -10.79
C GLY A 628 -13.70 -1.20 -11.13
N VAL A 629 -12.89 -2.14 -10.64
CA VAL A 629 -13.08 -3.59 -10.81
C VAL A 629 -14.23 -4.07 -9.92
N LEU A 630 -14.30 -3.60 -8.67
CA LEU A 630 -15.36 -3.99 -7.72
C LEU A 630 -16.61 -3.10 -7.80
N GLY A 631 -16.53 -1.93 -8.46
CA GLY A 631 -17.64 -0.99 -8.59
C GLY A 631 -18.04 -0.29 -7.29
N GLN A 632 -17.11 -0.15 -6.33
CA GLN A 632 -17.39 0.38 -5.00
C GLN A 632 -16.25 1.24 -4.45
N TYR A 633 -16.56 2.08 -3.46
CA TYR A 633 -15.57 2.77 -2.64
C TYR A 633 -15.07 1.83 -1.54
N GLN A 634 -13.78 1.96 -1.23
CA GLN A 634 -13.09 1.17 -0.23
C GLN A 634 -11.99 2.00 0.43
N GLU A 635 -11.44 1.47 1.52
CA GLU A 635 -10.27 2.02 2.19
C GLU A 635 -9.01 1.80 1.32
N THR A 636 -8.00 2.66 1.49
CA THR A 636 -6.69 2.42 0.88
C THR A 636 -5.96 1.32 1.64
N ASN A 637 -5.26 0.44 0.92
CA ASN A 637 -4.38 -0.57 1.49
C ASN A 637 -3.00 -0.47 0.84
N LEU A 638 -2.10 0.28 1.48
CA LEU A 638 -0.72 0.45 1.00
C LEU A 638 0.29 -0.37 1.81
N GLY A 639 -0.19 -1.44 2.47
CA GLY A 639 0.56 -2.29 3.38
C GLY A 639 0.28 -1.97 4.85
N ASN A 640 0.31 -3.00 5.70
CA ASN A 640 -0.19 -2.92 7.08
C ASN A 640 0.89 -3.06 8.17
N LYS A 641 2.17 -2.95 7.82
CA LYS A 641 3.25 -3.13 8.80
C LYS A 641 3.40 -1.87 9.66
N LEU A 642 3.46 -2.06 10.99
CA LEU A 642 3.59 -0.98 11.97
C LEU A 642 4.87 -0.11 11.83
N SER A 643 5.86 -0.56 11.05
CA SER A 643 7.07 0.21 10.76
C SER A 643 6.99 1.01 9.46
N ASN A 644 5.88 0.92 8.72
CA ASN A 644 5.69 1.68 7.48
C ASN A 644 5.65 3.18 7.79
N SER A 645 6.20 3.99 6.90
CA SER A 645 6.08 5.44 6.92
C SER A 645 5.44 5.91 5.63
N TYR A 646 4.39 6.72 5.75
CA TYR A 646 3.76 7.38 4.61
C TYR A 646 3.90 8.90 4.74
N VAL A 647 4.04 9.60 3.62
CA VAL A 647 4.07 11.06 3.57
C VAL A 647 3.10 11.55 2.51
N LEU A 648 2.08 12.29 2.95
CA LEU A 648 1.08 12.88 2.07
C LEU A 648 1.58 14.19 1.49
N ALA A 649 1.30 14.40 0.21
CA ALA A 649 1.36 15.69 -0.45
C ALA A 649 0.11 15.87 -1.33
N ALA A 650 -0.27 17.13 -1.54
CA ALA A 650 -1.40 17.51 -2.36
C ALA A 650 -0.96 18.56 -3.37
N ALA A 651 -1.36 18.40 -4.63
CA ALA A 651 -1.11 19.40 -5.65
C ALA A 651 -2.11 19.25 -6.80
N ASP A 652 -2.72 20.34 -7.21
CA ASP A 652 -3.44 20.42 -8.49
C ASP A 652 -2.41 20.49 -9.64
N LEU A 653 -2.08 19.34 -10.23
CA LEU A 653 -1.06 19.25 -11.28
C LEU A 653 -1.64 19.34 -12.69
N ASN A 654 -2.96 19.22 -12.83
CA ASN A 654 -3.66 19.25 -14.10
C ASN A 654 -4.42 20.58 -14.35
N ALA A 655 -4.37 21.50 -13.38
CA ALA A 655 -5.04 22.81 -13.36
C ALA A 655 -6.58 22.72 -13.45
N ASP A 656 -7.19 21.67 -12.90
CA ASP A 656 -8.65 21.50 -12.84
C ASP A 656 -9.28 22.14 -11.59
N GLY A 657 -8.45 22.64 -10.67
CA GLY A 657 -8.87 23.28 -9.42
C GLY A 657 -9.13 22.32 -8.27
N VAL A 658 -8.89 21.02 -8.44
CA VAL A 658 -8.96 20.00 -7.39
C VAL A 658 -7.59 19.33 -7.25
N PRO A 659 -7.03 19.26 -6.04
CA PRO A 659 -5.71 18.68 -5.84
C PRO A 659 -5.71 17.16 -6.03
N GLU A 660 -4.71 16.66 -6.75
CA GLU A 660 -4.32 15.26 -6.66
C GLU A 660 -3.60 14.97 -5.35
N VAL A 661 -3.70 13.72 -4.89
CA VAL A 661 -3.05 13.23 -3.67
C VAL A 661 -1.88 12.34 -4.03
N PHE A 662 -0.74 12.57 -3.37
CA PHE A 662 0.49 11.83 -3.54
C PHE A 662 0.90 11.23 -2.21
N VAL A 663 1.23 9.95 -2.20
CA VAL A 663 1.68 9.23 -1.02
C VAL A 663 3.09 8.72 -1.26
N GLY A 664 4.07 9.37 -0.64
CA GLY A 664 5.40 8.78 -0.51
C GLY A 664 5.36 7.58 0.42
N THR A 665 6.00 6.48 0.03
CA THR A 665 5.91 5.18 0.71
C THR A 665 7.20 4.80 1.43
N GLU A 666 7.10 3.86 2.38
CA GLU A 666 8.27 3.25 3.04
C GLU A 666 9.23 2.62 2.02
N THR A 667 8.70 2.05 0.94
CA THR A 667 9.41 1.40 -0.17
C THR A 667 10.03 2.39 -1.16
N GLY A 668 10.13 3.67 -0.81
CA GLY A 668 10.91 4.65 -1.57
C GLY A 668 10.24 5.20 -2.82
N GLY A 669 9.05 4.74 -3.17
CA GLY A 669 8.30 5.27 -4.30
C GLY A 669 7.14 6.17 -3.91
N VAL A 670 6.40 6.64 -4.91
CA VAL A 670 5.21 7.47 -4.70
C VAL A 670 4.00 6.78 -5.32
N VAL A 671 2.88 6.77 -4.61
CA VAL A 671 1.56 6.41 -5.14
C VAL A 671 0.78 7.69 -5.42
N ALA A 672 0.07 7.74 -6.55
CA ALA A 672 -0.72 8.92 -6.93
C ALA A 672 -2.20 8.57 -7.07
N PHE A 673 -3.04 9.43 -6.50
CA PHE A 673 -4.48 9.37 -6.59
C PHE A 673 -5.04 10.62 -7.23
N GLY A 674 -5.91 10.43 -8.22
CA GLY A 674 -6.69 11.51 -8.82
C GLY A 674 -8.06 11.64 -8.16
N ALA A 675 -8.57 12.86 -8.07
CA ALA A 675 -9.93 13.08 -7.60
C ALA A 675 -10.95 12.47 -8.58
N ARG A 676 -12.00 11.88 -8.01
CA ARG A 676 -13.11 11.24 -8.71
C ARG A 676 -14.41 11.91 -8.27
N ASN A 677 -15.30 12.13 -9.24
CA ASN A 677 -16.57 12.82 -9.07
C ASN A 677 -16.36 14.22 -8.48
N ASN A 678 -15.56 15.03 -9.18
CA ASN A 678 -15.49 16.48 -9.00
C ASN A 678 -16.85 17.05 -9.44
N LEU A 679 -17.86 16.92 -8.59
CA LEU A 679 -18.99 17.83 -8.69
C LEU A 679 -18.38 19.20 -8.45
N LEU A 680 -18.14 19.93 -9.54
CA LEU A 680 -18.01 21.36 -9.55
C LEU A 680 -19.21 21.93 -8.77
N LEU A 681 -19.09 22.08 -7.46
CA LEU A 681 -19.95 22.93 -6.66
C LEU A 681 -19.72 24.41 -7.00
N LYS A 682 -18.86 24.71 -8.00
CA LYS A 682 -18.74 25.98 -8.73
C LYS A 682 -20.00 26.48 -9.44
N THR A 683 -21.16 25.84 -9.24
CA THR A 683 -22.47 26.50 -9.46
C THR A 683 -23.46 26.25 -8.31
N ARG A 684 -23.05 26.51 -7.07
CA ARG A 684 -23.99 27.12 -6.13
C ARG A 684 -23.67 28.60 -6.04
N PRO A 685 -24.52 29.51 -6.55
CA PRO A 685 -24.43 30.90 -6.13
C PRO A 685 -24.46 30.92 -4.60
N ALA A 686 -23.73 31.84 -3.98
CA ALA A 686 -23.75 32.13 -2.54
C ALA A 686 -25.16 32.33 -1.92
N ALA A 687 -26.22 32.25 -2.74
CA ALA A 687 -27.61 32.13 -2.32
C ALA A 687 -27.94 30.81 -1.60
N ALA A 688 -27.19 29.72 -1.79
CA ALA A 688 -27.42 28.46 -1.06
C ALA A 688 -26.61 28.37 0.24
N LEU A 689 -26.65 29.42 1.07
CA LEU A 689 -26.42 29.28 2.51
C LEU A 689 -27.47 28.28 3.01
N ALA A 690 -27.02 27.07 3.37
CA ALA A 690 -27.87 26.05 3.97
C ALA A 690 -28.61 26.70 5.14
N LEU A 691 -29.94 26.76 5.03
CA LEU A 691 -30.77 27.32 6.07
C LEU A 691 -30.66 26.40 7.29
N GLY A 692 -29.99 26.86 8.34
CA GLY A 692 -29.93 26.16 9.62
C GLY A 692 -31.34 25.96 10.18
N LEU A 693 -31.71 24.70 10.41
CA LEU A 693 -32.95 24.30 11.06
C LEU A 693 -32.64 23.38 12.24
N ASN A 694 -33.43 23.52 13.30
CA ASN A 694 -33.40 22.66 14.48
C ASN A 694 -34.74 21.93 14.60
N VAL A 695 -34.71 20.60 14.65
CA VAL A 695 -35.91 19.76 14.82
C VAL A 695 -35.86 19.07 16.17
N TYR A 696 -36.83 19.37 17.05
CA TYR A 696 -36.88 18.79 18.40
C TYR A 696 -38.31 18.64 18.97
N PRO A 697 -38.57 17.62 19.81
CA PRO A 697 -37.66 16.53 20.16
C PRO A 697 -37.38 15.65 18.94
N ASN A 698 -36.21 15.01 18.91
CA ASN A 698 -35.84 14.07 17.87
C ASN A 698 -34.99 12.97 18.52
N PRO A 699 -35.55 11.76 18.75
CA PRO A 699 -36.80 11.24 18.20
C PRO A 699 -38.09 11.88 18.78
N ALA A 700 -39.17 11.91 17.97
CA ALA A 700 -40.49 12.42 18.33
C ALA A 700 -41.58 11.34 18.22
N ALA A 701 -42.67 11.47 18.98
CA ALA A 701 -43.81 10.56 18.94
C ALA A 701 -45.02 11.19 18.21
N THR A 702 -45.60 12.24 18.78
CA THR A 702 -46.83 12.85 18.23
C THR A 702 -46.61 14.18 17.52
N ALA A 703 -45.56 14.91 17.86
CA ALA A 703 -45.23 16.19 17.24
C ALA A 703 -43.73 16.50 17.35
N ALA A 704 -43.22 17.32 16.42
CA ALA A 704 -41.89 17.90 16.49
C ALA A 704 -41.94 19.41 16.19
N THR A 705 -41.16 20.18 16.94
CA THR A 705 -40.94 21.61 16.70
C THR A 705 -39.81 21.75 15.68
N VAL A 706 -40.00 22.62 14.70
CA VAL A 706 -38.95 23.01 13.76
C VAL A 706 -38.70 24.50 13.88
N GLU A 707 -37.47 24.88 14.17
CA GLU A 707 -37.06 26.28 14.30
C GLU A 707 -35.98 26.65 13.30
N THR A 708 -36.10 27.86 12.74
CA THR A 708 -35.22 28.40 11.71
C THR A 708 -34.98 29.89 11.94
N ALA A 709 -33.87 30.42 11.43
CA ALA A 709 -33.53 31.83 11.55
C ALA A 709 -34.43 32.76 10.71
N ALA A 710 -35.11 32.24 9.69
CA ALA A 710 -35.94 32.99 8.75
C ALA A 710 -37.29 32.29 8.50
N PRO A 711 -38.38 33.01 8.17
CA PRO A 711 -39.66 32.38 7.87
C PRO A 711 -39.58 31.41 6.69
N VAL A 712 -40.04 30.18 6.90
CA VAL A 712 -39.90 29.07 5.94
C VAL A 712 -41.21 28.33 5.75
N ARG A 713 -41.33 27.60 4.65
CA ARG A 713 -42.31 26.55 4.44
C ARG A 713 -41.67 25.22 4.77
N LEU A 714 -42.43 24.28 5.34
CA LEU A 714 -41.92 22.95 5.64
C LEU A 714 -42.51 21.88 4.75
N THR A 715 -41.68 20.88 4.48
CA THR A 715 -42.04 19.67 3.76
C THR A 715 -41.46 18.49 4.53
N LEU A 716 -42.28 17.52 4.91
CA LEU A 716 -41.83 16.27 5.51
C LEU A 716 -41.87 15.17 4.44
N LEU A 717 -40.73 14.52 4.21
CA LEU A 717 -40.55 13.48 3.20
C LEU A 717 -40.22 12.15 3.88
N ASP A 718 -40.62 11.02 3.27
CA ASP A 718 -40.06 9.72 3.63
C ASP A 718 -38.70 9.49 2.94
N LEU A 719 -38.00 8.40 3.26
CA LEU A 719 -36.67 8.09 2.70
C LEU A 719 -36.67 7.86 1.18
N THR A 720 -37.84 7.67 0.56
CA THR A 720 -37.95 7.56 -0.90
C THR A 720 -38.13 8.92 -1.57
N GLY A 721 -38.17 10.01 -0.79
CA GLY A 721 -38.40 11.37 -1.26
C GLY A 721 -39.88 11.71 -1.46
N ARG A 722 -40.80 10.81 -1.09
CA ARG A 722 -42.23 11.06 -1.22
C ARG A 722 -42.72 12.02 -0.15
N LEU A 723 -43.55 12.98 -0.55
CA LEU A 723 -44.20 13.93 0.34
C LEU A 723 -45.15 13.22 1.32
N VAL A 724 -44.93 13.44 2.61
CA VAL A 724 -45.73 12.88 3.70
C VAL A 724 -46.60 13.96 4.34
N ARG A 725 -46.05 15.15 4.59
CA ARG A 725 -46.76 16.34 5.11
C ARG A 725 -46.14 17.61 4.55
N ALA A 726 -46.89 18.71 4.53
CA ALA A 726 -46.39 20.03 4.19
C ALA A 726 -47.06 21.12 5.03
N GLU A 727 -46.30 22.15 5.39
CA GLU A 727 -46.78 23.39 5.98
C GLU A 727 -46.40 24.55 5.06
N ALA A 728 -47.39 25.09 4.34
CA ALA A 728 -47.17 26.13 3.33
C ALA A 728 -47.07 27.56 3.90
N ALA A 729 -47.42 27.76 5.18
CA ALA A 729 -47.29 29.04 5.85
C ALA A 729 -45.82 29.36 6.08
N LEU A 730 -45.39 30.60 5.83
CA LEU A 730 -44.04 31.05 6.14
C LEU A 730 -43.95 31.40 7.63
N ALA A 731 -43.25 30.58 8.41
CA ALA A 731 -43.02 30.84 9.85
C ALA A 731 -41.59 30.51 10.25
N ARG A 732 -41.07 31.13 11.32
CA ARG A 732 -39.75 30.78 11.88
C ARG A 732 -39.81 29.51 12.72
N THR A 733 -40.97 29.26 13.32
CA THR A 733 -41.24 28.11 14.18
C THR A 733 -42.48 27.40 13.66
N HIS A 734 -42.38 26.08 13.50
CA HIS A 734 -43.46 25.21 13.07
C HIS A 734 -43.69 24.10 14.09
N GLN A 735 -44.91 23.59 14.13
CA GLN A 735 -45.28 22.42 14.92
C GLN A 735 -45.76 21.31 13.97
N LEU A 736 -44.84 20.42 13.61
CA LEU A 736 -45.13 19.28 12.76
C LEU A 736 -45.95 18.25 13.53
N ASP A 737 -47.17 17.98 13.08
CA ASP A 737 -47.99 16.86 13.56
C ASP A 737 -47.52 15.55 12.92
N LEU A 738 -47.10 14.60 13.77
CA LEU A 738 -46.56 13.30 13.37
C LEU A 738 -47.57 12.16 13.60
N ARG A 739 -48.76 12.46 14.11
CA ARG A 739 -49.80 11.44 14.33
C ARG A 739 -50.18 10.75 13.02
N GLY A 740 -50.24 9.42 13.08
CA GLY A 740 -50.57 8.57 11.93
C GLY A 740 -49.41 8.32 10.97
N LEU A 741 -48.18 8.74 11.30
CA LEU A 741 -46.98 8.32 10.58
C LEU A 741 -46.46 6.99 11.17
N ALA A 742 -45.94 6.12 10.31
CA ALA A 742 -45.28 4.90 10.76
C ALA A 742 -43.94 5.24 11.46
N ALA A 743 -43.57 4.46 12.47
CA ALA A 743 -42.26 4.58 13.11
C ALA A 743 -41.16 4.41 12.05
N GLY A 744 -40.19 5.33 12.02
CA GLY A 744 -39.19 5.36 10.96
C GLY A 744 -38.46 6.69 10.84
N VAL A 745 -37.59 6.79 9.83
CA VAL A 745 -36.81 7.99 9.54
C VAL A 745 -37.47 8.79 8.43
N TYR A 746 -37.60 10.09 8.65
CA TYR A 746 -38.15 11.07 7.73
C TYR A 746 -37.16 12.22 7.54
N VAL A 747 -37.35 13.02 6.48
CA VAL A 747 -36.55 14.21 6.19
C VAL A 747 -37.45 15.43 6.26
N VAL A 748 -37.12 16.36 7.15
CA VAL A 748 -37.73 17.70 7.22
C VAL A 748 -36.96 18.59 6.27
N ARG A 749 -37.64 19.17 5.28
CA ARG A 749 -37.11 20.19 4.36
C ARG A 749 -37.78 21.53 4.66
N ALA A 750 -36.98 22.54 4.96
CA ALA A 750 -37.41 23.92 5.14
C ALA A 750 -37.02 24.75 3.91
N GLU A 751 -37.89 25.64 3.44
CA GLU A 751 -37.65 26.51 2.29
C GLU A 751 -38.17 27.93 2.53
N THR A 752 -37.32 28.94 2.41
CA THR A 752 -37.68 30.36 2.55
C THR A 752 -38.42 30.87 1.30
N ALA A 753 -39.05 32.05 1.40
CA ALA A 753 -39.76 32.67 0.27
C ALA A 753 -38.86 32.99 -0.95
N ASP A 754 -37.57 33.22 -0.70
CA ASP A 754 -36.52 33.48 -1.69
C ASP A 754 -35.83 32.20 -2.21
N GLY A 755 -36.33 31.01 -1.85
CA GLY A 755 -35.88 29.73 -2.41
C GLY A 755 -34.65 29.11 -1.73
N ARG A 756 -34.19 29.64 -0.60
CA ARG A 756 -33.15 29.00 0.22
C ARG A 756 -33.75 27.84 0.98
N ALA A 757 -33.05 26.71 1.04
CA ALA A 757 -33.56 25.52 1.70
C ALA A 757 -32.54 24.88 2.64
N GLY A 758 -33.05 24.13 3.62
CA GLY A 758 -32.29 23.31 4.55
C GLY A 758 -33.01 22.00 4.81
N VAL A 759 -32.28 20.93 5.15
CA VAL A 759 -32.87 19.62 5.47
C VAL A 759 -32.32 19.07 6.78
N GLN A 760 -33.16 18.38 7.55
CA GLN A 760 -32.75 17.68 8.76
C GLN A 760 -33.51 16.36 8.94
N ARG A 761 -32.81 15.34 9.43
CA ARG A 761 -33.38 14.03 9.76
C ARG A 761 -34.34 14.14 10.95
N LEU A 762 -35.52 13.53 10.86
CA LEU A 762 -36.48 13.36 11.96
C LEU A 762 -36.79 11.87 12.17
N VAL A 763 -36.68 11.37 13.40
CA VAL A 763 -37.04 10.00 13.77
C VAL A 763 -38.41 10.01 14.45
N VAL A 764 -39.38 9.29 13.88
CA VAL A 764 -40.72 9.10 14.45
C VAL A 764 -40.78 7.75 15.16
N ARG A 765 -41.29 7.72 16.40
CA ARG A 765 -41.43 6.52 17.23
C ARG A 765 -42.87 6.01 17.31
#